data_AF-A0A086PBR6-F1
#
_entry.id   AF-A0A086PBR6-F1
#
_cell.length_a   1.000
_cell.length_b   1.000
_cell.length_c   1.000
_cell.angle_alpha   90.00
_cell.angle_beta   90.00
_cell.angle_gamma   90.00
#
_symmetry.space_group_name_H-M   'P 1'
#
loop_
_entity.id
_entity.type
_entity.pdbx_description
1 polymer ?
#
loop_
_entity_poly.entity_id
_entity_poly.type
_entity_poly.pdbx_seq_one_letter_code
_entity_poly.pdbx_strand_id
1 'polypeptide(L)'
;MRLERPARALRAMAFRLFRRVTAALPGGKIDAFGTDASRIGAILIINLDRQPHRMTRTLRELARFRDHTGRRLTSLVKRLPAVDARDGRAVAATADVDPLYALDDQLYVQPDARLEACFERNEAVTMTRQEIAVARSHIEAWKVVATGTEEHVLILEDDVWFRRGAAASIESAWCEASTRGNGEGLTMVYLSYEDAGGTCERADVGGTLFRPVRGLWFLSGYVLSRSGAESLLRAMPVVGPVDMWINRQFYWLRPLAIITPAILQRLDAGSDNSYSVLPYLARAGIVDADCLASPTRSFGIRIVAWTGRGAYEPLAMALSMLGLRVLVFDATAPGVAEAEVATLFSTFDVLVDPPFPPHALPDEIAGLVTGLVLEPTQAHRIDASDRLKQLWSILPGDGPSDDWWAPLCLLAGMNAPAQEFPSGAPTNWRLFRDGRRDCRPCAEAAWIARPMAMDDTPWAVGTVDGWAPPICDPVSQEEDGVAEMRCPLTEPSTEMPAMRGTFPGNLANFAPDAINHGRNGATITLSALGMGDRPFRSGALSSVRRFLHGRFEIEMRAAQGEGLVTGFFLHRSAPRQEIDIEIIGNDPCKMLLNVYFNPGNEGTELDYGYRGSPCAIDLGFDASLGFHRYAIEWFPDRIRWFVDDILVHERGSWDPTPIPHLPMTIHANLWSPRSVELAGAASTQLPLTTASFRNLKVDAMTRASEFGRSVETLAERTFASVRR
;
A
#
# COMPACT_ATOMS: atom_id res chain seq x y z
N MET A 1 -7.18 7.82 12.92
CA MET A 1 -6.80 9.23 12.64
C MET A 1 -8.01 9.86 11.95
N ARG A 2 -8.74 10.78 12.61
CA ARG A 2 -9.96 11.42 12.08
C ARG A 2 -9.64 12.82 11.51
N LEU A 3 -10.22 13.17 10.36
CA LEU A 3 -10.53 14.55 9.90
C LEU A 3 -9.52 15.67 10.23
N GLU A 4 -8.27 15.65 9.73
CA GLU A 4 -7.34 16.76 10.00
C GLU A 4 -6.24 16.99 8.92
N ARG A 5 -6.54 17.03 7.61
CA ARG A 5 -5.53 17.53 6.64
C ARG A 5 -5.11 18.99 6.91
N PRO A 6 -6.03 19.95 7.08
CA PRO A 6 -5.66 21.34 7.40
C PRO A 6 -5.04 21.47 8.80
N ALA A 7 -5.56 20.75 9.80
CA ALA A 7 -5.03 20.80 11.16
C ALA A 7 -3.66 20.10 11.32
N ARG A 8 -3.37 19.04 10.56
CA ARG A 8 -2.01 18.45 10.47
C ARG A 8 -1.03 19.42 9.81
N ALA A 9 -1.43 20.13 8.76
CA ALA A 9 -0.60 21.15 8.12
C ALA A 9 -0.32 22.35 9.06
N LEU A 10 -1.35 22.83 9.78
CA LEU A 10 -1.24 23.87 10.80
C LEU A 10 -0.35 23.42 11.97
N ARG A 11 -0.51 22.19 12.49
CA ARG A 11 0.36 21.61 13.52
C ARG A 11 1.80 21.50 13.04
N ALA A 12 2.03 21.06 11.80
CA ALA A 12 3.36 20.99 11.21
C ALA A 12 4.00 22.37 11.01
N MET A 13 3.23 23.39 10.63
CA MET A 13 3.72 24.78 10.53
C MET A 13 4.04 25.37 11.91
N ALA A 14 3.14 25.19 12.89
CA ALA A 14 3.37 25.62 14.26
C ALA A 14 4.61 24.95 14.87
N PHE A 15 4.78 23.65 14.64
CA PHE A 15 5.97 22.90 15.05
C PHE A 15 7.23 23.44 14.37
N ARG A 16 7.19 23.70 13.05
CA ARG A 16 8.33 24.31 12.31
C ARG A 16 8.75 25.66 12.90
N LEU A 17 7.78 26.53 13.19
CA LEU A 17 8.05 27.85 13.76
C LEU A 17 8.65 27.71 15.18
N PHE A 18 8.04 26.89 16.02
CA PHE A 18 8.54 26.59 17.36
C PHE A 18 9.97 26.02 17.33
N ARG A 19 10.27 25.13 16.38
CA ARG A 19 11.60 24.55 16.21
C ARG A 19 12.64 25.55 15.73
N ARG A 20 12.30 26.49 14.85
CA ARG A 20 13.23 27.56 14.44
C ARG A 20 13.66 28.43 15.62
N VAL A 21 12.73 28.73 16.54
CA VAL A 21 13.02 29.51 17.74
C VAL A 21 13.85 28.70 18.74
N THR A 22 13.44 27.45 19.01
CA THR A 22 14.10 26.62 20.03
C THR A 22 15.47 26.08 19.61
N ALA A 23 15.71 25.88 18.31
CA ALA A 23 17.01 25.46 17.79
C ALA A 23 18.11 26.53 17.93
N ALA A 24 17.73 27.81 18.09
CA ALA A 24 18.67 28.89 18.37
C ALA A 24 19.10 28.94 19.85
N LEU A 25 18.41 28.24 20.75
CA LEU A 25 18.75 28.19 22.16
C LEU A 25 19.84 27.14 22.43
N PRO A 26 20.85 27.45 23.27
CA PRO A 26 21.89 26.51 23.63
C PRO A 26 21.28 25.28 24.33
N GLY A 27 21.73 24.10 23.92
CA GLY A 27 21.28 22.80 24.45
C GLY A 27 22.01 22.39 25.72
N GLY A 28 23.18 22.98 25.98
CA GLY A 28 23.99 22.73 27.18
C GLY A 28 25.11 21.72 26.96
N LYS A 29 25.80 21.37 28.05
CA LYS A 29 26.84 20.36 28.10
C LYS A 29 26.23 18.99 28.41
N ILE A 30 26.73 17.94 27.76
CA ILE A 30 26.40 16.54 28.05
C ILE A 30 27.73 15.83 28.27
N ASP A 31 28.04 15.54 29.53
CA ASP A 31 29.31 14.93 29.91
C ASP A 31 29.38 13.47 29.43
N ALA A 32 28.26 12.80 29.22
CA ALA A 32 28.18 11.46 28.63
C ALA A 32 28.92 11.31 27.29
N PHE A 33 29.20 12.40 26.56
CA PHE A 33 29.94 12.38 25.29
C PHE A 33 31.41 12.73 25.44
N GLY A 34 32.28 12.03 24.73
CA GLY A 34 33.72 12.28 24.70
C GLY A 34 34.52 11.11 24.15
N THR A 35 35.82 11.33 23.95
CA THR A 35 36.75 10.35 23.34
C THR A 35 37.26 9.26 24.30
N ASP A 36 36.84 9.28 25.56
CA ASP A 36 37.22 8.27 26.55
C ASP A 36 36.35 7.01 26.37
N ALA A 37 36.91 5.82 26.63
CA ALA A 37 36.19 4.56 26.47
C ALA A 37 34.91 4.43 27.35
N SER A 38 34.82 5.19 28.45
CA SER A 38 33.65 5.24 29.34
C SER A 38 32.54 6.19 28.87
N ARG A 39 32.73 6.86 27.73
CA ARG A 39 31.80 7.85 27.17
C ARG A 39 31.31 7.40 25.79
N ILE A 40 30.31 8.12 25.29
CA ILE A 40 29.82 7.99 23.93
C ILE A 40 30.81 8.71 22.99
N GLY A 41 31.59 7.92 22.25
CA GLY A 41 32.72 8.36 21.44
C GLY A 41 32.37 8.88 20.06
N ALA A 42 31.24 8.44 19.50
CA ALA A 42 30.78 8.89 18.19
C ALA A 42 29.25 8.98 18.10
N ILE A 43 28.79 9.74 17.11
CA ILE A 43 27.39 9.83 16.70
C ILE A 43 27.30 9.40 15.24
N LEU A 44 26.66 8.26 14.96
CA LEU A 44 26.35 7.83 13.61
C LEU A 44 24.96 8.33 13.22
N ILE A 45 24.87 9.11 12.14
CA ILE A 45 23.59 9.56 11.60
C ILE A 45 23.29 8.76 10.34
N ILE A 46 22.24 7.94 10.37
CA ILE A 46 21.70 7.24 9.22
C ILE A 46 20.88 8.23 8.39
N ASN A 47 21.31 8.49 7.15
CA ASN A 47 20.69 9.50 6.30
C ASN A 47 20.75 9.12 4.82
N LEU A 48 19.64 9.28 4.10
CA LEU A 48 19.57 9.06 2.66
C LEU A 48 20.34 10.15 1.89
N ASP A 49 21.06 9.75 0.83
CA ASP A 49 21.81 10.68 -0.04
C ASP A 49 20.89 11.74 -0.68
N ARG A 50 19.67 11.35 -1.05
CA ARG A 50 18.65 12.25 -1.60
C ARG A 50 18.01 13.20 -0.57
N GLN A 51 18.35 13.09 0.73
CA GLN A 51 17.79 13.92 1.80
C GLN A 51 18.85 14.80 2.51
N PRO A 52 19.65 15.62 1.80
CA PRO A 52 20.72 16.42 2.41
C PRO A 52 20.18 17.51 3.37
N HIS A 53 18.94 17.95 3.17
CA HIS A 53 18.29 18.91 4.06
C HIS A 53 17.93 18.33 5.43
N ARG A 54 17.66 17.02 5.52
CA ARG A 54 17.44 16.33 6.81
C ARG A 54 18.73 16.27 7.61
N MET A 55 19.83 15.85 6.98
CA MET A 55 21.17 15.88 7.56
C MET A 55 21.55 17.27 8.09
N THR A 56 21.38 18.32 7.27
CA THR A 56 21.67 19.70 7.68
C THR A 56 20.87 20.12 8.92
N ARG A 57 19.63 19.65 9.03
CA ARG A 57 18.75 19.95 10.17
C ARG A 57 19.19 19.22 11.43
N THR A 58 19.50 17.94 11.34
CA THR A 58 20.00 17.13 12.47
C THR A 58 21.33 17.67 12.99
N LEU A 59 22.23 18.09 12.09
CA LEU A 59 23.47 18.77 12.47
C LEU A 59 23.22 20.09 13.22
N ARG A 60 22.23 20.89 12.83
CA ARG A 60 21.85 22.11 13.57
C ARG A 60 21.32 21.79 14.95
N GLU A 61 20.57 20.71 15.12
CA GLU A 61 20.10 20.26 16.43
C GLU A 61 21.27 19.84 17.33
N LEU A 62 22.20 19.04 16.80
CA LEU A 62 23.39 18.60 17.54
C LEU A 62 24.34 19.74 17.88
N ALA A 63 24.43 20.77 17.04
CA ALA A 63 25.29 21.93 17.26
C ALA A 63 24.95 22.74 18.52
N ARG A 64 23.75 22.53 19.08
CA ARG A 64 23.29 23.16 20.32
C ARG A 64 23.99 22.59 21.55
N PHE A 65 24.52 21.37 21.46
CA PHE A 65 25.08 20.62 22.59
C PHE A 65 26.60 20.55 22.53
N ARG A 66 27.22 20.39 23.69
CA ARG A 66 28.66 20.25 23.85
C ARG A 66 29.02 18.99 24.64
N ASP A 67 30.16 18.39 24.32
CA ASP A 67 30.72 17.23 25.03
C ASP A 67 31.36 17.62 26.37
N HIS A 68 31.95 16.65 27.07
CA HIS A 68 32.59 16.88 28.37
C HIS A 68 33.78 17.86 28.33
N THR A 69 34.41 18.07 27.17
CA THR A 69 35.52 19.03 26.97
C THR A 69 35.04 20.40 26.49
N GLY A 70 33.75 20.54 26.17
CA GLY A 70 33.16 21.75 25.61
C GLY A 70 33.17 21.83 24.08
N ARG A 71 33.62 20.78 23.37
CA ARG A 71 33.53 20.69 21.89
C ARG A 71 32.07 20.45 21.49
N ARG A 72 31.68 20.91 20.31
CA ARG A 72 30.30 20.70 19.82
C ARG A 72 30.08 19.22 19.50
N LEU A 73 28.91 18.66 19.80
CA LEU A 73 28.62 17.26 19.46
C LEU A 73 28.74 16.97 17.95
N THR A 74 28.59 17.99 17.10
CA THR A 74 28.85 17.87 15.66
C THR A 74 30.26 17.41 15.30
N SER A 75 31.26 17.57 16.19
CA SER A 75 32.61 17.04 15.95
C SER A 75 32.73 15.53 16.14
N LEU A 76 31.73 14.89 16.76
CA LEU A 76 31.66 13.44 16.95
C LEU A 76 30.82 12.75 15.86
N VAL A 77 30.22 13.53 14.96
CA VAL A 77 29.28 13.02 13.97
C VAL A 77 30.01 12.36 12.80
N LYS A 78 29.59 11.14 12.48
CA LYS A 78 29.90 10.43 11.24
C LYS A 78 28.58 10.17 10.50
N ARG A 79 28.52 10.56 9.22
CA ARG A 79 27.37 10.27 8.37
C ARG A 79 27.47 8.82 7.89
N LEU A 80 26.39 8.07 8.01
CA LEU A 80 26.22 6.77 7.39
C LEU A 80 25.17 6.90 6.27
N PRO A 81 25.51 6.62 5.01
CA PRO A 81 24.53 6.54 3.94
C PRO A 81 23.48 5.47 4.26
N ALA A 82 22.21 5.86 4.31
CA ALA A 82 21.10 4.93 4.42
C ALA A 82 20.92 4.16 3.11
N VAL A 83 20.45 2.92 3.19
CA VAL A 83 19.95 2.17 2.03
C VAL A 83 18.68 2.84 1.53
N ASP A 84 18.60 3.12 0.23
CA ASP A 84 17.40 3.70 -0.39
C ASP A 84 16.49 2.58 -0.91
N ALA A 85 15.23 2.59 -0.49
CA ALA A 85 14.22 1.63 -0.94
C ALA A 85 13.92 1.69 -2.45
N ARG A 86 14.32 2.79 -3.10
CA ARG A 86 14.21 3.00 -4.55
C ARG A 86 15.29 2.26 -5.33
N ASP A 87 16.37 1.84 -4.68
CA ASP A 87 17.39 1.00 -5.30
C ASP A 87 17.01 -0.47 -5.08
N GLY A 88 16.34 -1.07 -6.07
CA GLY A 88 15.92 -2.47 -6.03
C GLY A 88 17.06 -3.44 -5.75
N ARG A 89 18.29 -3.15 -6.18
CA ARG A 89 19.46 -4.01 -5.93
C ARG A 89 19.86 -3.93 -4.45
N ALA A 90 19.69 -2.78 -3.84
CA ALA A 90 19.95 -2.56 -2.42
C ALA A 90 18.81 -3.06 -1.50
N VAL A 91 17.67 -3.48 -2.02
CA VAL A 91 16.59 -4.10 -1.22
C VAL A 91 16.21 -5.51 -1.67
N ALA A 92 16.91 -6.06 -2.68
CA ALA A 92 16.77 -7.44 -3.08
C ALA A 92 17.03 -8.38 -1.88
N ALA A 93 16.37 -9.53 -1.86
CA ALA A 93 16.52 -10.53 -0.80
C ALA A 93 18.01 -10.84 -0.55
N THR A 94 18.49 -10.53 0.65
CA THR A 94 19.85 -10.83 1.10
C THR A 94 19.80 -11.86 2.23
N ALA A 95 20.95 -12.45 2.55
CA ALA A 95 21.08 -13.29 3.74
C ALA A 95 20.98 -12.49 5.07
N ASP A 96 20.99 -11.15 5.00
CA ASP A 96 21.00 -10.27 6.17
C ASP A 96 19.57 -10.00 6.70
N VAL A 97 18.56 -10.03 5.82
CA VAL A 97 17.16 -9.71 6.16
C VAL A 97 16.22 -10.77 5.59
N ASP A 98 15.41 -11.37 6.46
CA ASP A 98 14.27 -12.20 6.06
C ASP A 98 13.00 -11.33 6.03
N PRO A 99 12.44 -11.04 4.83
CA PRO A 99 11.29 -10.16 4.70
C PRO A 99 9.98 -10.79 5.17
N LEU A 100 9.94 -12.10 5.41
CA LEU A 100 8.72 -12.80 5.80
C LEU A 100 8.68 -12.99 7.32
N TYR A 101 7.69 -12.42 7.97
CA TYR A 101 7.47 -12.54 9.41
C TYR A 101 6.04 -12.96 9.73
N ALA A 102 5.79 -13.39 10.97
CA ALA A 102 4.44 -13.79 11.40
C ALA A 102 3.75 -12.63 12.10
N LEU A 103 2.42 -12.57 12.01
CA LEU A 103 1.64 -11.59 12.77
C LEU A 103 1.85 -11.68 14.30
N ASP A 104 2.26 -12.84 14.81
CA ASP A 104 2.69 -13.03 16.20
C ASP A 104 3.86 -12.12 16.59
N ASP A 105 4.77 -11.80 15.66
CA ASP A 105 5.88 -10.89 15.95
C ASP A 105 5.38 -9.47 16.21
N GLN A 106 4.37 -9.02 15.47
CA GLN A 106 3.68 -7.76 15.75
C GLN A 106 3.00 -7.81 17.12
N LEU A 107 2.24 -8.89 17.40
CA LEU A 107 1.50 -9.07 18.64
C LEU A 107 2.41 -9.21 19.87
N TYR A 108 3.61 -9.75 19.68
CA TYR A 108 4.62 -9.80 20.74
C TYR A 108 5.04 -8.40 21.18
N VAL A 109 5.22 -7.48 20.23
CA VAL A 109 5.57 -6.09 20.55
C VAL A 109 4.35 -5.32 21.07
N GLN A 110 3.23 -5.40 20.37
CA GLN A 110 1.98 -4.72 20.72
C GLN A 110 0.80 -5.69 20.67
N PRO A 111 0.43 -6.32 21.79
CA PRO A 111 -0.74 -7.19 21.86
C PRO A 111 -2.01 -6.40 21.54
N ASP A 112 -2.84 -6.97 20.66
CA ASP A 112 -4.12 -6.38 20.32
C ASP A 112 -5.19 -7.47 20.16
N ALA A 113 -6.18 -7.44 21.04
CA ALA A 113 -7.23 -8.45 21.08
C ALA A 113 -8.11 -8.47 19.81
N ARG A 114 -8.24 -7.35 19.09
CA ARG A 114 -9.01 -7.31 17.84
C ARG A 114 -8.22 -7.97 16.73
N LEU A 115 -6.91 -7.68 16.65
CA LEU A 115 -6.04 -8.32 15.67
C LEU A 115 -6.02 -9.84 15.85
N GLU A 116 -5.89 -10.31 17.10
CA GLU A 116 -5.95 -11.75 17.45
C GLU A 116 -7.31 -12.40 17.14
N ALA A 117 -8.41 -11.65 17.23
CA ALA A 117 -9.74 -12.16 16.89
C ALA A 117 -9.97 -12.26 15.38
N CYS A 118 -9.27 -11.45 14.58
CA CYS A 118 -9.45 -11.35 13.14
C CYS A 118 -8.52 -12.29 12.34
N PHE A 119 -7.33 -12.59 12.86
CA PHE A 119 -6.26 -13.27 12.13
C PHE A 119 -5.60 -14.38 12.95
N GLU A 120 -5.06 -15.37 12.26
CA GLU A 120 -4.20 -16.37 12.90
C GLU A 120 -2.84 -15.76 13.26
N ARG A 121 -2.24 -16.20 14.37
CA ARG A 121 -0.96 -15.67 14.84
C ARG A 121 0.20 -15.98 13.88
N ASN A 122 0.13 -17.09 13.17
CA ASN A 122 1.11 -17.51 12.16
C ASN A 122 0.83 -16.95 10.76
N GLU A 123 -0.15 -16.05 10.60
CA GLU A 123 -0.41 -15.38 9.33
C GLU A 123 0.87 -14.68 8.85
N ALA A 124 1.27 -14.99 7.62
CA ALA A 124 2.52 -14.50 7.07
C ALA A 124 2.36 -13.07 6.53
N VAL A 125 3.26 -12.20 6.94
CA VAL A 125 3.33 -10.80 6.51
C VAL A 125 4.68 -10.57 5.83
N THR A 126 4.65 -9.94 4.66
CA THR A 126 5.84 -9.62 3.89
C THR A 126 6.19 -8.16 4.08
N MET A 127 7.44 -7.87 4.44
CA MET A 127 7.96 -6.52 4.57
C MET A 127 7.86 -5.71 3.28
N THR A 128 7.68 -4.41 3.42
CA THR A 128 7.83 -3.46 2.31
C THR A 128 9.31 -3.27 1.95
N ARG A 129 9.62 -2.81 0.73
CA ARG A 129 11.00 -2.43 0.35
C ARG A 129 11.57 -1.36 1.30
N GLN A 130 10.72 -0.47 1.81
CA GLN A 130 11.08 0.54 2.79
C GLN A 130 11.49 -0.07 4.13
N GLU A 131 10.73 -1.03 4.66
CA GLU A 131 11.10 -1.74 5.88
C GLU A 131 12.42 -2.50 5.71
N ILE A 132 12.65 -3.13 4.55
CA ILE A 132 13.92 -3.82 4.24
C ILE A 132 15.08 -2.82 4.22
N ALA A 133 14.90 -1.67 3.55
CA ALA A 133 15.90 -0.62 3.48
C ALA A 133 16.25 -0.06 4.87
N VAL A 134 15.25 0.14 5.75
CA VAL A 134 15.47 0.55 7.14
C VAL A 134 16.26 -0.52 7.89
N ALA A 135 15.84 -1.79 7.83
CA ALA A 135 16.56 -2.89 8.49
C ALA A 135 18.03 -2.98 8.05
N ARG A 136 18.28 -2.94 6.73
CA ARG A 136 19.65 -2.96 6.18
C ARG A 136 20.47 -1.75 6.62
N SER A 137 19.87 -0.56 6.67
CA SER A 137 20.57 0.64 7.14
C SER A 137 21.05 0.52 8.59
N HIS A 138 20.25 -0.12 9.45
CA HIS A 138 20.64 -0.43 10.82
C HIS A 138 21.71 -1.51 10.90
N ILE A 139 21.63 -2.55 10.07
CA ILE A 139 22.67 -3.59 9.98
C ILE A 139 24.01 -2.99 9.59
N GLU A 140 24.05 -2.08 8.60
CA GLU A 140 25.28 -1.36 8.23
C GLU A 140 25.79 -0.48 9.39
N ALA A 141 24.90 0.15 10.15
CA ALA A 141 25.29 0.88 11.35
C ALA A 141 25.94 -0.05 12.39
N TRP A 142 25.39 -1.25 12.60
CA TRP A 142 25.97 -2.25 13.51
C TRP A 142 27.33 -2.73 13.02
N LYS A 143 27.52 -2.98 11.71
CA LYS A 143 28.82 -3.34 11.12
C LYS A 143 29.87 -2.25 11.39
N VAL A 144 29.50 -0.97 11.24
CA VAL A 144 30.39 0.17 11.52
C VAL A 144 30.74 0.26 13.01
N VAL A 145 29.79 0.02 13.91
CA VAL A 145 30.05 0.03 15.36
C VAL A 145 30.95 -1.16 15.76
N ALA A 146 30.66 -2.37 15.29
CA ALA A 146 31.41 -3.59 15.60
C ALA A 146 32.88 -3.50 15.14
N THR A 147 33.13 -2.91 13.98
CA THR A 147 34.49 -2.75 13.41
C THR A 147 35.18 -1.45 13.82
N GLY A 148 34.48 -0.57 14.55
CA GLY A 148 34.94 0.76 14.92
C GLY A 148 35.82 0.81 16.18
N THR A 149 36.52 1.93 16.36
CA THR A 149 37.41 2.20 17.51
C THR A 149 36.69 2.64 18.78
N GLU A 150 35.48 3.16 18.66
CA GLU A 150 34.72 3.67 19.80
C GLU A 150 34.02 2.52 20.52
N GLU A 151 34.05 2.53 21.86
CA GLU A 151 33.36 1.49 22.63
C GLU A 151 31.85 1.67 22.61
N HIS A 152 31.37 2.92 22.67
CA HIS A 152 29.95 3.26 22.67
C HIS A 152 29.66 4.32 21.60
N VAL A 153 28.65 4.07 20.77
CA VAL A 153 28.27 4.94 19.65
C VAL A 153 26.77 5.23 19.73
N LEU A 154 26.40 6.50 19.63
CA LEU A 154 25.00 6.90 19.47
C LEU A 154 24.60 6.77 18.00
N ILE A 155 23.65 5.90 17.69
CA ILE A 155 23.04 5.78 16.37
C ILE A 155 21.77 6.64 16.36
N LEU A 156 21.62 7.50 15.34
CA LEU A 156 20.48 8.39 15.14
C LEU A 156 19.94 8.30 13.72
N GLU A 157 18.62 8.34 13.59
CA GLU A 157 17.96 8.66 12.32
C GLU A 157 17.98 10.18 12.04
N ASP A 158 17.68 10.57 10.80
CA ASP A 158 17.78 11.95 10.33
C ASP A 158 16.53 12.81 10.56
N ASP A 159 15.49 12.26 11.15
CA ASP A 159 14.19 12.88 11.40
C ASP A 159 13.86 13.02 12.89
N VAL A 160 14.90 13.17 13.70
CA VAL A 160 14.80 13.34 15.16
C VAL A 160 14.93 14.79 15.62
N TRP A 161 14.55 15.05 16.87
CA TRP A 161 14.85 16.28 17.59
C TRP A 161 14.99 16.03 19.11
N PHE A 162 15.73 16.90 19.78
CA PHE A 162 16.00 16.80 21.21
C PHE A 162 15.02 17.64 22.02
N ARG A 163 14.32 17.02 22.98
CA ARG A 163 13.36 17.71 23.84
C ARG A 163 14.03 18.70 24.78
N ARG A 164 13.24 19.61 25.37
CA ARG A 164 13.74 20.47 26.44
C ARG A 164 14.16 19.60 27.63
N GLY A 165 15.37 19.83 28.15
CA GLY A 165 15.94 19.01 29.23
C GLY A 165 16.60 17.71 28.75
N ALA A 166 16.73 17.49 27.44
CA ALA A 166 17.37 16.30 26.89
C ALA A 166 18.82 16.12 27.40
N ALA A 167 19.61 17.19 27.49
CA ALA A 167 20.99 17.13 28.00
C ALA A 167 21.07 16.51 29.40
N ALA A 168 20.31 17.05 30.36
CA ALA A 168 20.26 16.54 31.73
C ALA A 168 19.69 15.12 31.80
N SER A 169 18.71 14.81 30.95
CA SER A 169 18.09 13.48 30.91
C SER A 169 19.06 12.41 30.39
N ILE A 170 19.80 12.72 29.32
CA ILE A 170 20.82 11.83 28.75
C ILE A 170 21.97 11.65 29.74
N GLU A 171 22.42 12.73 30.39
CA GLU A 171 23.49 12.67 31.39
C GLU A 171 23.13 11.76 32.56
N SER A 172 21.97 12.02 33.18
CA SER A 172 21.51 11.22 34.32
C SER A 172 21.35 9.75 33.95
N ALA A 173 20.78 9.48 32.78
CA ALA A 173 20.59 8.12 32.28
C ALA A 173 21.94 7.44 32.01
N TRP A 174 22.92 8.14 31.45
CA TRP A 174 24.23 7.57 31.16
C TRP A 174 25.02 7.22 32.42
N CYS A 175 25.03 8.13 33.41
CA CYS A 175 25.65 7.86 34.71
C CYS A 175 25.02 6.63 35.37
N GLU A 176 23.68 6.56 35.39
CA GLU A 176 22.95 5.44 35.99
C GLU A 176 23.20 4.12 35.24
N ALA A 177 23.15 4.14 33.90
CA ALA A 177 23.43 2.96 33.07
C ALA A 177 24.83 2.42 33.31
N SER A 178 25.82 3.32 33.42
CA SER A 178 27.21 2.96 33.70
C SER A 178 27.37 2.30 35.06
N THR A 179 26.59 2.71 36.07
CA THR A 179 26.60 2.06 37.40
C THR A 179 25.90 0.71 37.42
N ARG A 180 24.79 0.56 36.68
CA ARG A 180 24.02 -0.70 36.61
C ARG A 180 24.78 -1.81 35.85
N GLY A 181 25.74 -1.44 35.00
CA GLY A 181 26.50 -2.37 34.18
C GLY A 181 27.34 -3.41 34.93
N ASN A 182 27.63 -3.22 36.23
CA ASN A 182 28.20 -4.21 37.20
C ASN A 182 29.17 -5.29 36.65
N GLY A 183 30.02 -4.95 35.67
CA GLY A 183 30.99 -5.87 35.05
C GLY A 183 30.48 -6.74 33.89
N GLU A 184 29.17 -6.74 33.57
CA GLU A 184 28.60 -7.46 32.42
C GLU A 184 28.65 -6.66 31.10
N GLY A 185 29.02 -5.38 31.16
CA GLY A 185 29.17 -4.49 30.00
C GLY A 185 27.83 -3.91 29.52
N LEU A 186 27.81 -2.61 29.21
CA LEU A 186 26.62 -1.94 28.71
C LEU A 186 26.45 -2.21 27.21
N THR A 187 25.44 -2.98 26.83
CA THR A 187 25.21 -3.37 25.43
C THR A 187 24.49 -2.28 24.63
N MET A 188 23.39 -1.75 25.17
CA MET A 188 22.50 -0.83 24.46
C MET A 188 21.70 0.06 25.41
N VAL A 189 21.53 1.33 25.05
CA VAL A 189 20.69 2.30 25.77
C VAL A 189 19.76 3.03 24.80
N TYR A 190 18.44 2.87 24.96
CA TYR A 190 17.44 3.63 24.22
C TYR A 190 17.30 5.05 24.76
N LEU A 191 17.43 6.03 23.86
CA LEU A 191 17.21 7.46 24.12
C LEU A 191 15.96 8.01 23.40
N SER A 192 15.49 7.27 22.39
CA SER A 192 14.29 7.51 21.57
C SER A 192 13.52 6.19 21.44
N TYR A 193 12.21 6.23 21.68
CA TYR A 193 11.27 5.14 21.38
C TYR A 193 9.84 5.70 21.45
N GLU A 194 8.89 4.97 20.89
CA GLU A 194 7.47 5.10 21.18
C GLU A 194 6.98 3.87 21.96
N ASP A 195 6.11 4.10 22.94
CA ASP A 195 5.48 3.00 23.69
C ASP A 195 4.44 2.33 22.80
N ALA A 196 4.41 1.00 22.77
CA ALA A 196 3.48 0.19 21.99
C ALA A 196 2.01 0.33 22.47
N GLY A 197 1.40 1.49 22.26
CA GLY A 197 0.01 1.76 22.66
C GLY A 197 -0.25 1.65 24.16
N GLY A 198 0.78 1.80 25.00
CA GLY A 198 0.69 1.62 26.45
C GLY A 198 0.84 0.16 26.91
N THR A 199 1.22 -0.75 26.02
CA THR A 199 1.41 -2.18 26.33
C THR A 199 2.85 -2.56 26.63
N CYS A 200 3.76 -1.59 26.67
CA CYS A 200 5.17 -1.83 26.98
C CYS A 200 5.35 -2.49 28.35
N GLU A 201 6.07 -3.61 28.37
CA GLU A 201 6.41 -4.35 29.58
C GLU A 201 7.80 -3.94 30.06
N ARG A 202 7.87 -3.46 31.30
CA ARG A 202 9.05 -2.82 31.87
C ARG A 202 9.50 -3.58 33.12
N ALA A 203 10.78 -3.92 33.18
CA ALA A 203 11.43 -4.51 34.34
C ALA A 203 12.46 -3.54 34.94
N ASP A 204 12.87 -3.79 36.18
CA ASP A 204 13.95 -3.06 36.88
C ASP A 204 13.81 -1.53 36.81
N VAL A 205 12.57 -1.05 36.92
CA VAL A 205 12.24 0.38 36.87
C VAL A 205 12.86 1.07 38.10
N GLY A 206 13.72 2.05 37.87
CA GLY A 206 14.36 2.81 38.94
C GLY A 206 15.06 4.05 38.40
N GLY A 207 15.13 5.11 39.21
CA GLY A 207 15.79 6.35 38.81
C GLY A 207 15.23 6.90 37.49
N THR A 208 16.10 6.99 36.48
CA THR A 208 15.79 7.49 35.13
C THR A 208 15.66 6.39 34.08
N LEU A 209 15.85 5.12 34.47
CA LEU A 209 15.96 3.98 33.56
C LEU A 209 14.99 2.85 33.90
N PHE A 210 14.71 2.03 32.90
CA PHE A 210 14.10 0.72 33.05
C PHE A 210 14.73 -0.24 32.04
N ARG A 211 14.55 -1.55 32.27
CA ARG A 211 14.87 -2.59 31.30
C ARG A 211 13.60 -2.95 30.52
N PRO A 212 13.53 -2.73 29.21
CA PRO A 212 12.37 -3.16 28.43
C PRO A 212 12.39 -4.69 28.30
N VAL A 213 11.22 -5.31 28.51
CA VAL A 213 10.99 -6.72 28.21
C VAL A 213 10.49 -6.85 26.77
N ARG A 214 9.55 -5.98 26.37
CA ARG A 214 9.02 -5.82 25.01
C ARG A 214 8.20 -4.52 24.90
N GLY A 215 7.78 -4.16 23.70
CA GLY A 215 6.83 -3.07 23.44
C GLY A 215 7.46 -1.70 23.26
N LEU A 216 8.67 -1.65 22.72
CA LEU A 216 9.28 -0.40 22.24
C LEU A 216 9.22 -0.35 20.71
N TRP A 217 8.52 0.64 20.16
CA TRP A 217 8.58 1.01 18.76
C TRP A 217 9.65 2.08 18.52
N PHE A 218 10.06 2.20 17.26
CA PHE A 218 11.10 3.11 16.77
C PHE A 218 12.50 2.78 17.26
N LEU A 219 13.42 2.71 16.30
CA LEU A 219 14.84 2.54 16.54
C LEU A 219 15.63 3.83 16.24
N SER A 220 14.97 5.00 16.31
CA SER A 220 15.49 6.28 15.83
C SER A 220 16.63 6.90 16.63
N GLY A 221 16.90 6.41 17.85
CA GLY A 221 17.95 6.98 18.69
C GLY A 221 18.36 6.11 19.88
N TYR A 222 19.51 5.48 19.78
CA TYR A 222 20.02 4.55 20.78
C TYR A 222 21.56 4.53 20.80
N VAL A 223 22.13 4.35 21.99
CA VAL A 223 23.55 4.07 22.16
C VAL A 223 23.76 2.58 22.04
N LEU A 224 24.76 2.16 21.28
CA LEU A 224 25.15 0.77 21.07
C LEU A 224 26.64 0.62 21.38
N SER A 225 27.01 -0.41 22.15
CA SER A 225 28.42 -0.76 22.33
C SER A 225 28.95 -1.65 21.22
N ARG A 226 30.28 -1.73 21.10
CA ARG A 226 30.94 -2.64 20.15
C ARG A 226 30.49 -4.09 20.33
N SER A 227 30.51 -4.58 21.57
CA SER A 227 30.07 -5.95 21.91
C SER A 227 28.57 -6.17 21.68
N GLY A 228 27.75 -5.15 21.92
CA GLY A 228 26.32 -5.15 21.58
C GLY A 228 26.10 -5.30 20.07
N ALA A 229 26.82 -4.51 19.27
CA ALA A 229 26.75 -4.56 17.80
C ALA A 229 27.16 -5.93 17.25
N GLU A 230 28.27 -6.50 17.73
CA GLU A 230 28.70 -7.84 17.34
C GLU A 230 27.66 -8.91 17.68
N SER A 231 26.98 -8.77 18.82
CA SER A 231 25.95 -9.72 19.24
C SER A 231 24.71 -9.63 18.37
N LEU A 232 24.30 -8.43 17.97
CA LEU A 232 23.20 -8.23 17.01
C LEU A 232 23.56 -8.84 15.64
N LEU A 233 24.79 -8.65 15.16
CA LEU A 233 25.25 -9.24 13.90
C LEU A 233 25.29 -10.78 13.95
N ARG A 234 25.61 -11.38 15.11
CA ARG A 234 25.54 -12.84 15.31
C ARG A 234 24.11 -13.38 15.36
N ALA A 235 23.13 -12.55 15.70
CA ALA A 235 21.72 -12.92 15.79
C ALA A 235 20.98 -12.84 14.45
N MET A 236 21.64 -12.34 13.38
CA MET A 236 21.07 -12.26 12.04
C MET A 236 20.63 -13.64 11.49
N PRO A 237 19.65 -13.68 10.56
CA PRO A 237 19.03 -12.55 9.87
C PRO A 237 18.07 -11.72 10.73
N VAL A 238 17.87 -10.46 10.36
CA VAL A 238 16.76 -9.65 10.87
C VAL A 238 15.48 -10.14 10.20
N VAL A 239 14.52 -10.64 11.00
CA VAL A 239 13.25 -11.18 10.51
C VAL A 239 12.14 -10.14 10.74
N GLY A 240 11.55 -9.62 9.67
CA GLY A 240 10.54 -8.55 9.75
C GLY A 240 11.13 -7.16 10.02
N PRO A 241 10.27 -6.14 10.28
CA PRO A 241 10.71 -4.78 10.62
C PRO A 241 11.73 -4.76 11.77
N VAL A 242 12.81 -3.97 11.64
CA VAL A 242 13.96 -4.03 12.56
C VAL A 242 13.61 -3.62 13.99
N ASP A 243 12.70 -2.66 14.15
CA ASP A 243 12.20 -2.20 15.44
C ASP A 243 11.23 -3.21 16.07
N MET A 244 10.56 -4.03 15.28
CA MET A 244 9.86 -5.21 15.77
C MET A 244 10.86 -6.31 16.20
N TRP A 245 11.79 -6.68 15.32
CA TRP A 245 12.76 -7.76 15.55
C TRP A 245 13.63 -7.53 16.78
N ILE A 246 14.07 -6.30 17.04
CA ILE A 246 14.94 -5.97 18.18
C ILE A 246 14.29 -6.28 19.54
N ASN A 247 12.95 -6.21 19.65
CA ASN A 247 12.22 -6.56 20.88
C ASN A 247 12.39 -8.03 21.25
N ARG A 248 12.52 -8.94 20.27
CA ARG A 248 12.79 -10.37 20.49
C ARG A 248 14.22 -10.60 21.02
N GLN A 249 15.11 -9.63 20.87
CA GLN A 249 16.50 -9.71 21.32
C GLN A 249 16.70 -9.20 22.75
N PHE A 250 15.70 -8.53 23.35
CA PHE A 250 15.84 -7.87 24.65
C PHE A 250 16.21 -8.82 25.80
N TYR A 251 15.79 -10.09 25.72
CA TYR A 251 16.10 -11.09 26.75
C TYR A 251 17.61 -11.25 26.97
N TRP A 252 18.38 -11.45 25.90
CA TRP A 252 19.82 -11.66 25.97
C TRP A 252 20.61 -10.35 25.83
N LEU A 253 20.10 -9.38 25.06
CA LEU A 253 20.76 -8.08 24.89
C LEU A 253 20.70 -7.25 26.17
N ARG A 254 19.65 -7.41 26.98
CA ARG A 254 19.41 -6.69 28.24
C ARG A 254 19.60 -5.16 28.11
N PRO A 255 18.96 -4.51 27.12
CA PRO A 255 19.11 -3.07 26.94
C PRO A 255 18.55 -2.29 28.14
N LEU A 256 18.97 -1.04 28.29
CA LEU A 256 18.33 -0.07 29.18
C LEU A 256 17.60 0.97 28.34
N ALA A 257 16.55 1.57 28.88
CA ALA A 257 15.79 2.61 28.21
C ALA A 257 15.47 3.75 29.18
N ILE A 258 15.58 4.98 28.71
CA ILE A 258 15.21 6.15 29.52
C ILE A 258 13.69 6.21 29.73
N ILE A 259 13.23 6.46 30.95
CA ILE A 259 11.78 6.48 31.26
C ILE A 259 11.02 7.52 30.41
N THR A 260 11.65 8.66 30.12
CA THR A 260 11.09 9.67 29.24
C THR A 260 12.06 9.95 28.09
N PRO A 261 11.73 9.53 26.85
CA PRO A 261 12.58 9.70 25.68
C PRO A 261 13.17 11.10 25.57
N ALA A 262 14.50 11.22 25.50
CA ALA A 262 15.20 12.50 25.36
C ALA A 262 15.19 13.00 23.91
N ILE A 263 15.06 12.06 22.99
CA ILE A 263 15.05 12.24 21.55
C ILE A 263 13.68 11.77 21.05
N LEU A 264 13.07 12.56 20.17
CA LEU A 264 11.74 12.30 19.62
C LEU A 264 11.78 12.41 18.10
N GLN A 265 10.93 11.65 17.42
CA GLN A 265 10.70 11.82 16.00
C GLN A 265 9.97 13.14 15.71
N ARG A 266 10.19 13.67 14.51
CA ARG A 266 9.60 14.93 14.05
C ARG A 266 8.20 14.72 13.47
N LEU A 267 7.28 15.60 13.85
CA LEU A 267 5.90 15.59 13.33
C LEU A 267 5.73 16.38 12.03
N ASP A 268 6.75 17.14 11.60
CA ASP A 268 6.73 18.01 10.41
C ASP A 268 7.49 17.44 9.20
N ALA A 269 8.01 16.22 9.32
CA ALA A 269 8.60 15.47 8.23
C ALA A 269 7.56 14.45 7.72
N GLY A 270 7.33 14.40 6.40
CA GLY A 270 6.66 13.25 5.80
C GLY A 270 7.62 12.07 5.84
N SER A 271 7.14 10.90 6.29
CA SER A 271 7.88 9.66 6.09
C SER A 271 7.51 9.09 4.72
N ASP A 272 8.51 8.66 3.96
CA ASP A 272 8.30 7.89 2.72
C ASP A 272 8.11 6.39 3.05
N ASN A 273 8.12 6.00 4.33
CA ASN A 273 8.00 4.62 4.77
C ASN A 273 6.57 4.12 4.59
N SER A 274 6.46 2.86 4.19
CA SER A 274 5.22 2.09 4.20
C SER A 274 5.37 0.92 5.17
N TYR A 275 4.30 0.60 5.88
CA TYR A 275 4.30 -0.42 6.94
C TYR A 275 3.42 -1.59 6.54
N SER A 276 4.02 -2.77 6.45
CA SER A 276 3.38 -3.98 5.93
C SER A 276 2.19 -4.47 6.78
N VAL A 277 2.12 -4.06 8.05
CA VAL A 277 1.06 -4.45 8.99
C VAL A 277 -0.23 -3.61 8.86
N LEU A 278 -0.18 -2.44 8.21
CA LEU A 278 -1.33 -1.52 8.15
C LEU A 278 -2.59 -2.14 7.55
N PRO A 279 -2.54 -2.94 6.46
CA PRO A 279 -3.73 -3.60 5.92
C PRO A 279 -4.42 -4.52 6.94
N TYR A 280 -3.65 -5.19 7.81
CA TYR A 280 -4.18 -6.06 8.85
C TYR A 280 -4.83 -5.26 9.97
N LEU A 281 -4.19 -4.18 10.42
CA LEU A 281 -4.77 -3.26 11.42
C LEU A 281 -6.06 -2.61 10.91
N ALA A 282 -6.11 -2.24 9.62
CA ALA A 282 -7.29 -1.68 8.99
C ALA A 282 -8.44 -2.69 8.95
N ARG A 283 -8.13 -3.94 8.57
CA ARG A 283 -9.10 -5.03 8.55
C ARG A 283 -9.56 -5.46 9.94
N ALA A 284 -8.73 -5.33 10.96
CA ALA A 284 -9.14 -5.50 12.36
C ALA A 284 -9.96 -4.33 12.91
N GLY A 285 -10.16 -3.25 12.13
CA GLY A 285 -10.87 -2.06 12.56
C GLY A 285 -10.13 -1.26 13.65
N ILE A 286 -8.81 -1.40 13.74
CA ILE A 286 -7.94 -0.70 14.69
C ILE A 286 -7.59 0.67 14.13
N VAL A 287 -7.27 0.74 12.84
CA VAL A 287 -7.02 1.99 12.13
C VAL A 287 -8.08 2.21 11.06
N ASP A 288 -8.66 3.41 11.03
CA ASP A 288 -9.30 3.90 9.81
C ASP A 288 -8.18 4.41 8.91
N ALA A 289 -7.66 3.54 8.04
CA ALA A 289 -6.83 3.96 6.93
C ALA A 289 -7.76 4.64 5.92
N ASP A 290 -7.95 5.95 6.04
CA ASP A 290 -8.59 6.73 4.99
C ASP A 290 -7.82 6.46 3.68
N CYS A 291 -8.55 6.25 2.58
CA CYS A 291 -7.95 6.04 1.27
C CYS A 291 -6.87 7.11 1.03
N LEU A 292 -5.67 6.68 0.60
CA LEU A 292 -4.61 7.62 0.27
C LEU A 292 -5.16 8.58 -0.80
N ALA A 293 -4.85 9.88 -0.69
CA ALA A 293 -5.20 10.77 -1.80
C ALA A 293 -4.46 10.31 -3.05
N SER A 294 -5.18 10.31 -4.17
CA SER A 294 -4.61 10.07 -5.49
C SER A 294 -3.35 10.92 -5.70
N PRO A 295 -2.36 10.43 -6.45
CA PRO A 295 -1.19 11.21 -6.84
C PRO A 295 -1.61 12.56 -7.44
N THR A 296 -0.90 13.63 -7.10
CA THR A 296 -1.18 14.95 -7.67
C THR A 296 -1.00 14.88 -9.17
N ARG A 297 -2.06 15.18 -9.93
CA ARG A 297 -2.01 15.21 -11.38
C ARG A 297 -1.09 16.33 -11.86
N SER A 298 -0.02 15.97 -12.57
CA SER A 298 0.83 16.94 -13.26
C SER A 298 0.15 17.34 -14.56
N PHE A 299 -0.51 18.50 -14.56
CA PHE A 299 -1.16 19.02 -15.75
C PHE A 299 -0.11 19.42 -16.80
N GLY A 300 -0.32 18.99 -18.04
CA GLY A 300 0.48 19.41 -19.20
C GLY A 300 1.60 18.46 -19.62
N ILE A 301 1.76 17.29 -18.99
CA ILE A 301 2.66 16.24 -19.47
C ILE A 301 2.05 15.60 -20.71
N ARG A 302 2.81 15.54 -21.80
CA ARG A 302 2.45 14.86 -23.04
C ARG A 302 3.65 14.07 -23.54
N ILE A 303 3.63 12.76 -23.35
CA ILE A 303 4.74 11.88 -23.73
C ILE A 303 4.32 11.01 -24.91
N VAL A 304 5.24 10.85 -25.87
CA VAL A 304 5.14 9.80 -26.89
C VAL A 304 6.27 8.82 -26.67
N ALA A 305 5.93 7.54 -26.64
CA ALA A 305 6.90 6.45 -26.46
C ALA A 305 6.87 5.49 -27.63
N TRP A 306 8.03 4.95 -28.03
CA TRP A 306 8.12 3.86 -29.00
C TRP A 306 8.93 2.70 -28.45
N THR A 307 8.40 1.49 -28.59
CA THR A 307 8.98 0.25 -28.07
C THR A 307 9.44 -0.70 -29.18
N GLY A 308 10.31 -1.64 -28.84
CA GLY A 308 10.88 -2.71 -29.66
C GLY A 308 9.91 -3.86 -29.98
N ARG A 309 8.61 -3.69 -29.72
CA ARG A 309 7.54 -4.68 -29.88
C ARG A 309 7.42 -5.79 -28.83
N GLY A 310 8.08 -5.65 -27.68
CA GLY A 310 7.97 -6.58 -26.54
C GLY A 310 7.74 -5.93 -25.16
N ALA A 311 7.95 -4.61 -25.02
CA ALA A 311 7.96 -3.92 -23.73
C ALA A 311 6.72 -3.03 -23.46
N TYR A 312 5.66 -3.13 -24.28
CA TYR A 312 4.48 -2.27 -24.21
C TYR A 312 3.83 -2.24 -22.83
N GLU A 313 3.59 -3.41 -22.24
CA GLU A 313 2.81 -3.57 -21.00
C GLU A 313 3.60 -3.15 -19.76
N PRO A 314 4.88 -3.56 -19.59
CA PRO A 314 5.74 -3.03 -18.54
C PRO A 314 5.81 -1.50 -18.57
N LEU A 315 6.07 -0.91 -19.74
CA LEU A 315 6.22 0.55 -19.87
C LEU A 315 4.91 1.28 -19.59
N ALA A 316 3.80 0.82 -20.16
CA ALA A 316 2.49 1.43 -19.95
C ALA A 316 2.05 1.33 -18.48
N MET A 317 2.27 0.17 -17.85
CA MET A 317 2.00 -0.02 -16.42
C MET A 317 2.85 0.92 -15.56
N ALA A 318 4.15 1.08 -15.88
CA ALA A 318 5.05 1.95 -15.12
C ALA A 318 4.62 3.42 -15.21
N LEU A 319 4.28 3.90 -16.41
CA LEU A 319 3.78 5.26 -16.62
C LEU A 319 2.42 5.47 -15.92
N SER A 320 1.55 4.45 -15.91
CA SER A 320 0.31 4.47 -15.15
C SER A 320 0.55 4.54 -13.64
N MET A 321 1.55 3.83 -13.11
CA MET A 321 1.97 3.90 -11.69
C MET A 321 2.51 5.29 -11.30
N LEU A 322 3.09 6.03 -12.25
CA LEU A 322 3.47 7.44 -12.05
C LEU A 322 2.25 8.38 -12.04
N GLY A 323 1.04 7.87 -12.25
CA GLY A 323 -0.17 8.69 -12.28
C GLY A 323 -0.36 9.42 -13.61
N LEU A 324 0.02 8.79 -14.72
CA LEU A 324 -0.25 9.27 -16.08
C LEU A 324 -1.32 8.39 -16.75
N ARG A 325 -2.22 9.01 -17.52
CA ARG A 325 -3.18 8.29 -18.39
C ARG A 325 -2.46 7.81 -19.65
N VAL A 326 -2.46 6.49 -19.86
CA VAL A 326 -1.70 5.85 -20.94
C VAL A 326 -2.62 5.19 -21.94
N LEU A 327 -2.44 5.52 -23.21
CA LEU A 327 -3.04 4.80 -24.33
C LEU A 327 -1.96 4.07 -25.13
N VAL A 328 -2.17 2.79 -25.40
CA VAL A 328 -1.27 1.98 -26.21
C VAL A 328 -1.95 1.61 -27.53
N PHE A 329 -1.21 1.71 -28.63
CA PHE A 329 -1.66 1.31 -29.96
C PHE A 329 -1.04 -0.03 -30.36
N ASP A 330 -1.78 -0.79 -31.17
CA ASP A 330 -1.24 -2.00 -31.78
C ASP A 330 -0.54 -1.70 -33.10
N ALA A 331 0.45 -2.50 -33.45
CA ALA A 331 1.18 -2.38 -34.71
C ALA A 331 0.31 -2.54 -35.97
N THR A 332 -0.90 -3.10 -35.83
CA THR A 332 -1.88 -3.31 -36.92
C THR A 332 -3.02 -2.30 -36.90
N ALA A 333 -3.00 -1.30 -36.01
CA ALA A 333 -4.04 -0.29 -35.97
C ALA A 333 -4.05 0.50 -37.30
N PRO A 334 -5.23 0.77 -37.88
CA PRO A 334 -5.32 1.65 -39.04
C PRO A 334 -4.71 3.01 -38.71
N GLY A 335 -4.18 3.69 -39.73
CA GLY A 335 -3.59 5.02 -39.55
C GLY A 335 -4.59 5.97 -38.90
N VAL A 336 -4.26 6.46 -37.72
CA VAL A 336 -5.03 7.49 -37.00
C VAL A 336 -4.65 8.84 -37.60
N ALA A 337 -5.63 9.67 -37.93
CA ALA A 337 -5.37 10.98 -38.53
C ALA A 337 -4.62 11.89 -37.52
N GLU A 338 -3.74 12.78 -38.01
CA GLU A 338 -2.93 13.65 -37.13
C GLU A 338 -3.79 14.50 -36.17
N ALA A 339 -4.91 15.04 -36.67
CA ALA A 339 -5.88 15.81 -35.89
C ALA A 339 -6.55 14.99 -34.78
N GLU A 340 -6.72 13.68 -35.00
CA GLU A 340 -7.28 12.76 -34.02
C GLU A 340 -6.27 12.53 -32.90
N VAL A 341 -4.98 12.33 -33.22
CA VAL A 341 -3.91 12.17 -32.23
C VAL A 341 -3.75 13.40 -31.33
N ALA A 342 -3.82 14.61 -31.88
CA ALA A 342 -3.80 15.84 -31.10
C ALA A 342 -4.99 15.91 -30.11
N THR A 343 -6.15 15.40 -30.52
CA THR A 343 -7.35 15.30 -29.67
C THR A 343 -7.17 14.28 -28.55
N LEU A 344 -6.44 13.17 -28.77
CA LEU A 344 -6.19 12.17 -27.73
C LEU A 344 -5.46 12.77 -26.53
N PHE A 345 -4.57 13.75 -26.73
CA PHE A 345 -3.87 14.45 -25.64
C PHE A 345 -4.75 15.34 -24.76
N SER A 346 -6.04 15.49 -25.07
CA SER A 346 -7.04 16.03 -24.13
C SER A 346 -7.37 15.02 -23.02
N THR A 347 -7.30 13.73 -23.35
CA THR A 347 -7.73 12.62 -22.51
C THR A 347 -6.55 11.80 -21.98
N PHE A 348 -5.49 11.62 -22.75
CA PHE A 348 -4.34 10.80 -22.39
C PHE A 348 -3.08 11.65 -22.23
N ASP A 349 -2.27 11.34 -21.23
CA ASP A 349 -1.00 12.04 -20.98
C ASP A 349 0.15 11.35 -21.74
N VAL A 350 -0.01 10.06 -22.09
CA VAL A 350 1.00 9.24 -22.79
C VAL A 350 0.37 8.47 -23.94
N LEU A 351 1.01 8.52 -25.10
CA LEU A 351 0.74 7.65 -26.24
C LEU A 351 1.92 6.70 -26.46
N VAL A 352 1.66 5.39 -26.44
CA VAL A 352 2.68 4.34 -26.65
C VAL A 352 2.47 3.68 -28.00
N ASP A 353 3.52 3.69 -28.80
CA ASP A 353 3.59 3.15 -30.16
C ASP A 353 2.49 3.65 -31.11
N PRO A 354 2.24 4.97 -31.17
CA PRO A 354 1.24 5.52 -32.11
C PRO A 354 1.55 5.11 -33.56
N PRO A 355 0.57 5.17 -34.48
CA PRO A 355 0.67 4.61 -35.84
C PRO A 355 1.54 5.46 -36.79
N PHE A 356 2.64 6.02 -36.29
CA PHE A 356 3.71 6.67 -37.04
C PHE A 356 5.07 6.37 -36.40
N PRO A 357 6.14 6.17 -37.20
CA PRO A 357 7.47 5.90 -36.66
C PRO A 357 8.10 7.15 -36.03
N PRO A 358 9.14 6.99 -35.19
CA PRO A 358 9.79 8.11 -34.49
C PRO A 358 10.27 9.26 -35.39
N HIS A 359 10.81 8.97 -36.58
CA HIS A 359 11.30 10.00 -37.53
C HIS A 359 10.19 10.72 -38.30
N ALA A 360 8.96 10.21 -38.26
CA ALA A 360 7.82 10.81 -38.95
C ALA A 360 6.86 11.47 -37.96
N LEU A 361 7.36 11.93 -36.80
CA LEU A 361 6.57 12.65 -35.81
C LEU A 361 6.02 13.95 -36.45
N PRO A 362 4.69 14.10 -36.60
CA PRO A 362 4.10 15.29 -37.21
C PRO A 362 4.43 16.57 -36.44
N ASP A 363 4.69 17.67 -37.14
CA ASP A 363 5.09 18.97 -36.56
C ASP A 363 4.06 19.50 -35.54
N GLU A 364 2.76 19.28 -35.80
CA GLU A 364 1.68 19.68 -34.89
C GLU A 364 1.75 18.92 -33.55
N ILE A 365 2.01 17.61 -33.60
CA ILE A 365 2.17 16.76 -32.42
C ILE A 365 3.47 17.12 -31.69
N ALA A 366 4.57 17.32 -32.43
CA ALA A 366 5.83 17.76 -31.85
C ALA A 366 5.63 19.05 -31.03
N GLY A 367 4.88 20.03 -31.52
CA GLY A 367 4.57 21.26 -30.78
C GLY A 367 3.87 21.07 -29.42
N LEU A 368 3.15 19.96 -29.24
CA LEU A 368 2.39 19.65 -28.01
C LEU A 368 3.18 18.82 -27.00
N VAL A 369 4.06 17.94 -27.49
CA VAL A 369 4.78 16.94 -26.69
C VAL A 369 5.79 17.60 -25.75
N THR A 370 5.83 17.14 -24.51
CA THR A 370 6.80 17.57 -23.50
C THR A 370 7.99 16.62 -23.37
N GLY A 371 7.83 15.36 -23.78
CA GLY A 371 8.87 14.34 -23.67
C GLY A 371 8.75 13.20 -24.67
N LEU A 372 9.88 12.63 -25.08
CA LEU A 372 9.93 11.45 -25.95
C LEU A 372 10.68 10.30 -25.27
N VAL A 373 10.15 9.09 -25.39
CA VAL A 373 10.74 7.87 -24.83
C VAL A 373 11.02 6.86 -25.94
N LEU A 374 12.23 6.33 -25.97
CA LEU A 374 12.67 5.37 -26.98
C LEU A 374 13.31 4.16 -26.30
N GLU A 375 12.87 2.96 -26.65
CA GLU A 375 13.65 1.76 -26.38
C GLU A 375 14.92 1.74 -27.27
N PRO A 376 16.07 1.19 -26.82
CA PRO A 376 17.32 1.19 -27.60
C PRO A 376 17.17 0.68 -29.03
N THR A 377 16.31 -0.33 -29.25
CA THR A 377 16.03 -0.88 -30.58
C THR A 377 15.31 0.10 -31.52
N GLN A 378 14.70 1.17 -31.02
CA GLN A 378 14.08 2.20 -31.86
C GLN A 378 14.97 3.43 -32.06
N ALA A 379 16.02 3.60 -31.23
CA ALA A 379 16.86 4.79 -31.22
C ALA A 379 17.60 5.06 -32.55
N HIS A 380 17.98 4.01 -33.28
CA HIS A 380 18.66 4.13 -34.58
C HIS A 380 17.78 4.66 -35.72
N ARG A 381 16.46 4.79 -35.49
CA ARG A 381 15.48 5.26 -36.48
C ARG A 381 15.24 6.76 -36.43
N ILE A 382 16.00 7.48 -35.61
CA ILE A 382 15.97 8.95 -35.53
C ILE A 382 17.30 9.46 -36.06
N ASP A 383 17.24 10.32 -37.08
CA ASP A 383 18.42 11.04 -37.55
C ASP A 383 18.69 12.19 -36.57
N ALA A 384 19.85 12.17 -35.90
CA ALA A 384 20.23 13.16 -34.89
C ALA A 384 20.31 14.60 -35.44
N SER A 385 20.22 14.75 -36.76
CA SER A 385 20.20 16.03 -37.48
C SER A 385 18.82 16.68 -37.59
N ASP A 386 17.72 15.95 -37.33
CA ASP A 386 16.35 16.47 -37.44
C ASP A 386 15.67 16.71 -36.09
N ARG A 387 15.62 18.00 -35.73
CA ARG A 387 14.51 18.70 -35.03
C ARG A 387 13.77 17.96 -33.89
N LEU A 388 14.37 17.90 -32.70
CA LEU A 388 13.58 17.79 -31.45
C LEU A 388 14.03 18.86 -30.45
N LYS A 389 13.16 19.83 -30.19
CA LYS A 389 13.35 20.86 -29.13
C LYS A 389 12.99 20.33 -27.74
N GLN A 390 12.33 19.16 -27.67
CA GLN A 390 11.84 18.54 -26.45
C GLN A 390 12.92 17.71 -25.74
N LEU A 391 12.71 17.45 -24.45
CA LEU A 391 13.48 16.45 -23.70
C LEU A 391 13.16 15.05 -24.26
N TRP A 392 14.18 14.26 -24.50
CA TRP A 392 14.01 12.86 -24.91
C TRP A 392 14.92 11.96 -24.07
N SER A 393 14.53 10.70 -23.92
CA SER A 393 15.32 9.72 -23.19
C SER A 393 15.29 8.37 -23.90
N ILE A 394 16.47 7.76 -24.03
CA ILE A 394 16.61 6.36 -24.42
C ILE A 394 16.59 5.53 -23.14
N LEU A 395 15.72 4.54 -23.08
CA LEU A 395 15.62 3.62 -21.95
C LEU A 395 16.88 2.74 -21.87
N PRO A 396 17.47 2.54 -20.68
CA PRO A 396 18.71 1.78 -20.55
C PRO A 396 18.49 0.26 -20.63
N GLY A 397 19.51 -0.47 -21.10
CA GLY A 397 19.53 -1.94 -21.09
C GLY A 397 18.64 -2.60 -22.14
N ASP A 398 18.59 -3.94 -22.11
CA ASP A 398 17.91 -4.78 -23.11
C ASP A 398 16.44 -5.09 -22.78
N GLY A 399 15.87 -4.44 -21.74
CA GLY A 399 14.49 -4.65 -21.35
C GLY A 399 14.06 -3.94 -20.06
N PRO A 400 12.77 -4.05 -19.69
CA PRO A 400 12.17 -3.41 -18.53
C PRO A 400 12.86 -3.77 -17.22
N SER A 401 13.25 -2.78 -16.43
CA SER A 401 13.90 -2.95 -15.13
C SER A 401 13.79 -1.69 -14.27
N ASP A 402 14.17 -1.77 -13.00
CA ASP A 402 14.20 -0.61 -12.07
C ASP A 402 15.04 0.56 -12.62
N ASP A 403 16.02 0.30 -13.50
CA ASP A 403 16.83 1.33 -14.15
C ASP A 403 16.01 2.24 -15.09
N TRP A 404 14.81 1.82 -15.50
CA TRP A 404 13.89 2.63 -16.33
C TRP A 404 13.15 3.70 -15.52
N TRP A 405 13.10 3.62 -14.18
CA TRP A 405 12.41 4.64 -13.38
C TRP A 405 13.05 6.02 -13.54
N ALA A 406 14.39 6.10 -13.51
CA ALA A 406 15.12 7.37 -13.57
C ALA A 406 14.81 8.21 -14.83
N PRO A 407 14.94 7.69 -16.07
CA PRO A 407 14.60 8.46 -17.27
C PRO A 407 13.12 8.82 -17.37
N LEU A 408 12.21 7.91 -16.99
CA LEU A 408 10.76 8.18 -17.04
C LEU A 408 10.35 9.28 -16.05
N CYS A 409 10.88 9.22 -14.83
CA CYS A 409 10.60 10.21 -13.79
C CYS A 409 11.19 11.58 -14.14
N LEU A 410 12.37 11.62 -14.78
CA LEU A 410 12.97 12.87 -15.26
C LEU A 410 12.06 13.56 -16.29
N LEU A 411 11.54 12.81 -17.27
CA LEU A 411 10.63 13.33 -18.29
C LEU A 411 9.29 13.76 -17.71
N ALA A 412 8.78 13.02 -16.73
CA ALA A 412 7.51 13.33 -16.06
C ALA A 412 7.64 14.43 -14.99
N GLY A 413 8.86 14.85 -14.62
CA GLY A 413 9.09 15.76 -13.50
C GLY A 413 8.67 15.19 -12.15
N MET A 414 8.76 13.86 -11.99
CA MET A 414 8.30 13.12 -10.82
C MET A 414 9.47 12.47 -10.06
N ASN A 415 9.20 12.02 -8.84
CA ASN A 415 10.17 11.23 -8.08
C ASN A 415 10.00 9.74 -8.40
N ALA A 416 11.12 9.02 -8.47
CA ALA A 416 11.10 7.58 -8.60
C ALA A 416 10.31 6.92 -7.45
N PRO A 417 9.37 6.00 -7.75
CA PRO A 417 8.66 5.24 -6.74
C PRO A 417 9.60 4.26 -6.02
N ALA A 418 9.20 3.78 -4.85
CA ALA A 418 9.91 2.71 -4.14
C ALA A 418 9.51 1.32 -4.65
N GLN A 419 8.35 1.23 -5.31
CA GLN A 419 7.80 0.03 -5.91
C GLN A 419 8.72 -0.51 -7.02
N GLU A 420 8.69 -1.83 -7.22
CA GLU A 420 9.42 -2.48 -8.31
C GLU A 420 8.91 -2.00 -9.67
N PHE A 421 9.77 -2.01 -10.68
CA PHE A 421 9.34 -1.81 -12.05
C PHE A 421 8.35 -2.92 -12.45
N PRO A 422 7.17 -2.57 -13.00
CA PRO A 422 6.13 -3.56 -13.25
C PRO A 422 6.50 -4.51 -14.40
N SER A 423 6.06 -5.77 -14.30
CA SER A 423 6.19 -6.74 -15.39
C SER A 423 5.15 -6.52 -16.49
N GLY A 424 4.11 -5.72 -16.22
CA GLY A 424 2.96 -5.55 -17.10
C GLY A 424 2.00 -6.75 -17.09
N ALA A 425 0.81 -6.55 -17.64
CA ALA A 425 -0.12 -7.62 -17.94
C ALA A 425 0.31 -8.37 -19.23
N PRO A 426 -0.15 -9.60 -19.49
CA PRO A 426 -0.02 -10.24 -20.79
C PRO A 426 -0.54 -9.35 -21.94
N THR A 427 0.23 -9.23 -23.02
CA THR A 427 -0.07 -8.33 -24.15
C THR A 427 -1.43 -8.61 -24.79
N ASN A 428 -1.85 -9.87 -24.83
CA ASN A 428 -3.16 -10.27 -25.37
C ASN A 428 -4.35 -9.80 -24.53
N TRP A 429 -4.13 -9.32 -23.30
CA TRP A 429 -5.18 -8.75 -22.45
C TRP A 429 -5.51 -7.31 -22.80
N ARG A 430 -4.63 -6.62 -23.55
CA ARG A 430 -4.89 -5.29 -24.12
C ARG A 430 -5.31 -4.24 -23.08
N LEU A 431 -4.71 -4.30 -21.88
CA LEU A 431 -5.15 -3.55 -20.70
C LEU A 431 -5.23 -2.03 -20.93
N PHE A 432 -4.25 -1.44 -21.60
CA PHE A 432 -4.17 0.02 -21.83
C PHE A 432 -4.60 0.44 -23.24
N ARG A 433 -5.37 -0.39 -23.95
CA ARG A 433 -5.93 -0.07 -25.27
C ARG A 433 -7.33 0.49 -25.08
N ASP A 434 -7.83 1.23 -26.06
CA ASP A 434 -9.26 1.55 -26.11
C ASP A 434 -10.05 0.25 -26.33
N GLY A 435 -10.69 -0.24 -25.27
CA GLY A 435 -11.49 -1.47 -25.28
C GLY A 435 -12.98 -1.21 -25.45
N ARG A 436 -13.37 0.05 -25.69
CA ARG A 436 -14.78 0.44 -25.79
C ARG A 436 -15.37 -0.13 -27.05
N ARG A 437 -16.59 -0.62 -26.94
CA ARG A 437 -17.36 -1.14 -28.07
C ARG A 437 -18.43 -0.16 -28.46
N ASP A 438 -18.80 -0.16 -29.74
CA ASP A 438 -20.07 0.40 -30.20
C ASP A 438 -21.23 -0.35 -29.53
N CYS A 439 -21.65 0.12 -28.36
CA CYS A 439 -22.94 -0.26 -27.80
C CYS A 439 -24.01 0.37 -28.69
N ARG A 440 -24.44 -0.33 -29.75
CA ARG A 440 -25.80 -0.10 -30.26
C ARG A 440 -26.71 -0.31 -29.06
N PRO A 441 -27.57 0.65 -28.68
CA PRO A 441 -28.58 0.39 -27.68
C PRO A 441 -29.28 -0.88 -28.13
N CYS A 442 -29.27 -1.91 -27.29
CA CYS A 442 -30.15 -3.04 -27.55
C CYS A 442 -31.53 -2.40 -27.72
N ALA A 443 -32.19 -2.61 -28.86
CA ALA A 443 -33.47 -1.97 -29.16
C ALA A 443 -34.58 -2.39 -28.14
N GLU A 444 -34.22 -3.23 -27.17
CA GLU A 444 -35.02 -3.75 -26.06
C GLU A 444 -34.40 -3.47 -24.66
N ALA A 445 -33.39 -2.60 -24.52
CA ALA A 445 -32.76 -2.34 -23.22
C ALA A 445 -33.70 -1.53 -22.30
N ALA A 446 -34.46 -2.23 -21.46
CA ALA A 446 -35.30 -1.65 -20.41
C ALA A 446 -34.50 -0.96 -19.28
N TRP A 447 -33.17 -1.09 -19.28
CA TRP A 447 -32.28 -0.67 -18.20
C TRP A 447 -31.37 0.48 -18.65
N ILE A 448 -31.53 1.67 -18.06
CA ILE A 448 -30.69 2.84 -18.34
C ILE A 448 -29.61 2.94 -17.26
N ALA A 449 -28.36 2.76 -17.67
CA ALA A 449 -27.19 2.99 -16.84
C ALA A 449 -26.95 4.50 -16.65
N ARG A 450 -26.78 4.94 -15.40
CA ARG A 450 -26.57 6.35 -15.03
C ARG A 450 -25.20 6.51 -14.37
N PRO A 451 -24.23 7.15 -15.05
CA PRO A 451 -22.94 7.47 -14.45
C PRO A 451 -23.10 8.32 -13.20
N MET A 452 -22.30 8.05 -12.18
CA MET A 452 -22.26 8.83 -10.95
C MET A 452 -20.93 9.59 -10.82
N ALA A 453 -20.79 10.41 -9.77
CA ALA A 453 -19.55 11.10 -9.50
C ALA A 453 -18.41 10.10 -9.26
N MET A 454 -17.36 10.20 -10.06
CA MET A 454 -16.19 9.33 -10.01
C MET A 454 -15.01 10.02 -9.35
N ASP A 455 -13.98 9.25 -9.02
CA ASP A 455 -12.72 9.83 -8.59
C ASP A 455 -12.00 10.53 -9.75
N ASP A 456 -11.43 11.71 -9.48
CA ASP A 456 -10.48 12.38 -10.37
C ASP A 456 -9.10 11.72 -10.24
N THR A 457 -8.99 10.48 -10.72
CA THR A 457 -7.72 9.74 -10.73
C THR A 457 -7.12 9.68 -12.14
N PRO A 458 -5.79 9.48 -12.25
CA PRO A 458 -5.16 9.17 -13.53
C PRO A 458 -5.60 7.86 -14.19
N TRP A 459 -6.52 7.11 -13.58
CA TRP A 459 -7.02 5.84 -14.09
C TRP A 459 -8.49 5.90 -14.47
N ALA A 460 -9.09 7.09 -14.43
CA ALA A 460 -10.46 7.34 -14.85
C ALA A 460 -10.53 8.42 -15.95
N VAL A 461 -11.40 8.21 -16.92
CA VAL A 461 -11.73 9.15 -17.99
C VAL A 461 -13.14 9.71 -17.74
N GLY A 462 -13.28 11.04 -17.75
CA GLY A 462 -14.58 11.69 -17.58
C GLY A 462 -15.46 11.58 -18.83
N THR A 463 -16.78 11.52 -18.66
CA THR A 463 -17.79 11.42 -19.74
C THR A 463 -17.96 12.68 -20.60
N VAL A 464 -17.06 13.67 -20.53
CA VAL A 464 -17.24 15.01 -21.16
C VAL A 464 -16.33 15.25 -22.37
N ASP A 465 -15.34 14.39 -22.64
CA ASP A 465 -14.46 14.56 -23.79
C ASP A 465 -14.98 13.72 -24.94
N GLY A 466 -15.20 14.34 -26.11
CA GLY A 466 -15.84 13.78 -27.32
C GLY A 466 -15.12 12.58 -27.95
N TRP A 467 -15.02 11.50 -27.19
CA TRP A 467 -14.30 10.29 -27.52
C TRP A 467 -15.24 9.30 -28.23
N ALA A 468 -15.14 9.27 -29.57
CA ALA A 468 -15.88 8.42 -30.50
C ALA A 468 -15.31 6.96 -30.54
N PRO A 469 -15.96 5.99 -31.22
CA PRO A 469 -15.84 4.57 -30.87
C PRO A 469 -14.78 3.82 -31.69
N PRO A 470 -14.15 2.76 -31.13
CA PRO A 470 -13.51 1.73 -31.93
C PRO A 470 -14.37 0.48 -32.15
N ILE A 471 -14.13 -0.11 -33.31
CA ILE A 471 -14.55 -1.44 -33.77
C ILE A 471 -13.30 -2.33 -33.72
N CYS A 472 -13.39 -3.57 -33.23
CA CYS A 472 -12.75 -4.77 -33.81
C CYS A 472 -12.93 -6.07 -32.99
N ASP A 473 -12.58 -7.16 -33.67
CA ASP A 473 -13.05 -8.54 -33.63
C ASP A 473 -12.92 -9.35 -32.32
N PRO A 474 -13.74 -10.41 -32.17
CA PRO A 474 -13.66 -11.32 -31.04
C PRO A 474 -12.33 -12.07 -31.02
N VAL A 475 -11.56 -11.86 -29.96
CA VAL A 475 -10.41 -12.73 -29.63
C VAL A 475 -10.96 -13.97 -28.91
N SER A 476 -10.77 -15.13 -29.52
CA SER A 476 -10.92 -16.43 -28.87
C SER A 476 -9.81 -16.62 -27.85
N GLN A 477 -10.13 -17.03 -26.63
CA GLN A 477 -9.13 -17.50 -25.66
C GLN A 477 -9.07 -19.03 -25.64
N GLU A 478 -7.86 -19.53 -25.48
CA GLU A 478 -7.56 -20.92 -25.13
C GLU A 478 -7.92 -21.16 -23.66
N GLU A 479 -8.66 -22.24 -23.42
CA GLU A 479 -9.12 -22.70 -22.11
C GLU A 479 -7.99 -23.45 -21.39
N ASP A 480 -7.42 -22.85 -20.34
CA ASP A 480 -6.60 -23.59 -19.38
C ASP A 480 -7.09 -23.33 -17.95
N GLY A 481 -7.49 -24.40 -17.26
CA GLY A 481 -7.66 -24.43 -15.81
C GLY A 481 -8.91 -23.74 -15.25
N VAL A 482 -10.08 -24.00 -15.85
CA VAL A 482 -11.38 -23.58 -15.30
C VAL A 482 -11.65 -24.28 -13.97
N ALA A 483 -11.83 -23.49 -12.91
CA ALA A 483 -12.30 -23.97 -11.63
C ALA A 483 -13.80 -23.78 -11.50
N GLU A 484 -14.52 -24.89 -11.31
CA GLU A 484 -15.90 -24.82 -10.84
C GLU A 484 -15.92 -24.72 -9.30
N MET A 485 -16.69 -23.77 -8.77
CA MET A 485 -17.05 -23.70 -7.36
C MET A 485 -18.57 -23.56 -7.24
N ARG A 486 -19.19 -24.38 -6.40
CA ARG A 486 -20.61 -24.30 -6.08
C ARG A 486 -20.80 -24.28 -4.57
N CYS A 487 -21.41 -23.22 -4.07
CA CYS A 487 -21.67 -23.02 -2.65
C CYS A 487 -23.16 -22.70 -2.47
N PRO A 488 -24.00 -23.67 -2.04
CA PRO A 488 -25.41 -23.41 -1.73
C PRO A 488 -25.60 -22.38 -0.61
N LEU A 489 -24.60 -22.25 0.29
CA LEU A 489 -24.61 -21.42 1.50
C LEU A 489 -25.69 -21.81 2.52
N THR A 490 -26.31 -22.97 2.39
CA THR A 490 -27.30 -23.49 3.35
C THR A 490 -26.69 -23.94 4.68
N GLU A 491 -25.37 -24.11 4.70
CA GLU A 491 -24.53 -24.41 5.86
C GLU A 491 -23.21 -23.63 5.75
N PRO A 492 -22.44 -23.48 6.84
CA PRO A 492 -21.12 -22.84 6.79
C PRO A 492 -20.21 -23.53 5.77
N SER A 493 -19.64 -22.74 4.85
CA SER A 493 -18.77 -23.22 3.77
C SER A 493 -17.30 -23.00 4.11
N THR A 494 -16.44 -23.99 3.83
CA THR A 494 -14.99 -23.84 3.90
C THR A 494 -14.43 -23.06 2.71
N GLU A 495 -15.15 -23.00 1.59
CA GLU A 495 -14.77 -22.24 0.40
C GLU A 495 -15.16 -20.76 0.52
N MET A 496 -16.26 -20.47 1.22
CA MET A 496 -16.78 -19.12 1.51
C MET A 496 -16.99 -18.92 3.02
N PRO A 497 -15.94 -18.97 3.85
CA PRO A 497 -16.08 -18.78 5.29
C PRO A 497 -16.50 -17.36 5.66
N ALA A 498 -17.04 -17.22 6.88
CA ALA A 498 -17.34 -15.92 7.47
C ALA A 498 -16.04 -15.13 7.73
N MET A 499 -16.02 -13.87 7.31
CA MET A 499 -14.93 -12.94 7.61
C MET A 499 -14.97 -12.55 9.09
N ARG A 500 -13.79 -12.49 9.70
CA ARG A 500 -13.60 -12.02 11.08
C ARG A 500 -13.18 -10.55 11.17
N GLY A 501 -12.70 -9.97 10.07
CA GLY A 501 -12.31 -8.56 9.97
C GLY A 501 -13.31 -7.74 9.14
N THR A 502 -13.25 -6.41 9.27
CA THR A 502 -14.03 -5.41 8.54
C THR A 502 -13.14 -4.61 7.59
N PHE A 503 -13.57 -3.45 7.10
CA PHE A 503 -12.77 -2.57 6.24
C PHE A 503 -12.96 -1.08 6.59
N PRO A 504 -12.01 -0.20 6.19
CA PRO A 504 -12.15 1.24 6.34
C PRO A 504 -13.42 1.78 5.67
N GLY A 505 -14.12 2.70 6.33
CA GLY A 505 -15.37 3.26 5.79
C GLY A 505 -16.64 2.48 6.12
N ASN A 506 -16.54 1.25 6.64
CA ASN A 506 -17.68 0.54 7.22
C ASN A 506 -17.93 1.01 8.68
N LEU A 507 -19.19 1.13 9.10
CA LEU A 507 -19.62 1.43 10.47
C LEU A 507 -19.92 0.16 11.27
N ALA A 508 -19.90 -1.01 10.63
CA ALA A 508 -20.11 -2.30 11.26
C ALA A 508 -18.80 -3.06 11.51
N ASN A 509 -18.76 -3.81 12.61
CA ASN A 509 -17.82 -4.92 12.79
C ASN A 509 -18.43 -6.20 12.19
N PHE A 510 -17.66 -6.93 11.39
CA PHE A 510 -18.12 -8.23 10.89
C PHE A 510 -17.87 -9.33 11.92
N ALA A 511 -18.85 -10.20 12.10
CA ALA A 511 -18.79 -11.29 13.05
C ALA A 511 -19.50 -12.54 12.49
N PRO A 512 -18.92 -13.75 12.67
CA PRO A 512 -19.52 -14.99 12.15
C PRO A 512 -20.93 -15.28 12.68
N ASP A 513 -21.22 -14.92 13.92
CA ASP A 513 -22.53 -15.11 14.56
C ASP A 513 -23.60 -14.11 14.10
N ALA A 514 -23.24 -13.11 13.28
CA ALA A 514 -24.20 -12.30 12.54
C ALA A 514 -24.73 -13.01 11.28
N ILE A 515 -24.19 -14.20 10.96
CA ILE A 515 -24.55 -15.00 9.79
C ILE A 515 -25.27 -16.27 10.25
N ASN A 516 -26.52 -16.41 9.84
CA ASN A 516 -27.33 -17.60 10.11
C ASN A 516 -27.54 -18.39 8.82
N HIS A 517 -27.13 -19.65 8.80
CA HIS A 517 -27.33 -20.55 7.68
C HIS A 517 -28.63 -21.35 7.83
N GLY A 518 -29.35 -21.55 6.74
CA GLY A 518 -30.56 -22.38 6.73
C GLY A 518 -31.03 -22.72 5.33
N ARG A 519 -32.29 -23.17 5.21
CA ARG A 519 -32.89 -23.62 3.93
C ARG A 519 -32.85 -22.55 2.82
N ASN A 520 -32.80 -21.27 3.18
CA ASN A 520 -32.75 -20.14 2.25
C ASN A 520 -31.33 -19.60 2.01
N GLY A 521 -30.30 -20.37 2.38
CA GLY A 521 -28.90 -19.95 2.31
C GLY A 521 -28.41 -19.23 3.56
N ALA A 522 -27.42 -18.36 3.39
CA ALA A 522 -26.84 -17.54 4.46
C ALA A 522 -27.64 -16.24 4.61
N THR A 523 -28.13 -15.98 5.82
CA THR A 523 -28.80 -14.72 6.18
C THR A 523 -27.88 -13.91 7.07
N ILE A 524 -27.45 -12.75 6.57
CA ILE A 524 -26.59 -11.81 7.30
C ILE A 524 -27.48 -10.76 7.95
N THR A 525 -27.26 -10.54 9.25
CA THR A 525 -28.06 -9.61 10.06
C THR A 525 -27.22 -8.41 10.48
N LEU A 526 -27.73 -7.20 10.24
CA LEU A 526 -27.16 -5.98 10.78
C LEU A 526 -27.93 -5.54 12.04
N SER A 527 -27.19 -5.23 13.10
CA SER A 527 -27.74 -4.81 14.40
C SER A 527 -26.92 -3.69 15.05
N ALA A 528 -27.54 -2.92 15.94
CA ALA A 528 -26.88 -1.89 16.75
C ALA A 528 -26.09 -2.47 17.96
N LEU A 529 -25.44 -3.62 17.77
CA LEU A 529 -24.63 -4.32 18.78
C LEU A 529 -23.12 -4.18 18.48
N GLY A 530 -22.71 -3.03 17.96
CA GLY A 530 -21.32 -2.76 17.62
C GLY A 530 -20.40 -2.62 18.83
N MET A 531 -19.10 -2.51 18.56
CA MET A 531 -18.02 -2.45 19.56
C MET A 531 -17.02 -1.36 19.18
N GLY A 532 -16.55 -0.60 20.18
CA GLY A 532 -15.58 0.47 19.97
C GLY A 532 -16.14 1.64 19.15
N ASP A 533 -15.41 2.06 18.12
CA ASP A 533 -15.75 3.19 17.24
C ASP A 533 -16.77 2.84 16.13
N ARG A 534 -17.28 1.60 16.12
CA ARG A 534 -18.21 1.07 15.11
C ARG A 534 -19.51 0.70 15.79
N PRO A 535 -20.61 1.47 15.60
CA PRO A 535 -21.86 1.30 16.35
C PRO A 535 -22.67 0.07 15.92
N PHE A 536 -22.35 -0.54 14.78
CA PHE A 536 -23.08 -1.68 14.25
C PHE A 536 -22.27 -2.98 14.29
N ARG A 537 -23.00 -4.09 14.21
CA ARG A 537 -22.49 -5.44 14.00
C ARG A 537 -23.20 -6.05 12.82
N SER A 538 -22.45 -6.69 11.92
CA SER A 538 -22.97 -7.36 10.73
C SER A 538 -22.09 -8.56 10.37
N GLY A 539 -22.21 -9.10 9.16
CA GLY A 539 -21.38 -10.19 8.66
C GLY A 539 -20.95 -10.02 7.20
N ALA A 540 -19.94 -10.78 6.82
CA ALA A 540 -19.46 -10.92 5.46
C ALA A 540 -18.93 -12.34 5.23
N LEU A 541 -19.06 -12.83 4.01
CA LEU A 541 -18.48 -14.08 3.52
C LEU A 541 -17.41 -13.73 2.49
N SER A 542 -16.28 -14.43 2.50
CA SER A 542 -15.19 -14.25 1.53
C SER A 542 -14.73 -15.59 1.01
N SER A 543 -14.38 -15.68 -0.27
CA SER A 543 -13.75 -16.89 -0.79
C SER A 543 -12.36 -17.07 -0.21
N VAL A 544 -11.95 -18.32 0.04
CA VAL A 544 -10.56 -18.67 0.35
C VAL A 544 -9.70 -18.58 -0.91
N ARG A 545 -10.24 -19.08 -2.03
CA ARG A 545 -9.58 -19.09 -3.32
C ARG A 545 -9.61 -17.72 -3.98
N ARG A 546 -8.57 -17.45 -4.76
CA ARG A 546 -8.48 -16.28 -5.64
C ARG A 546 -8.72 -16.71 -7.08
N PHE A 547 -9.53 -15.93 -7.77
CA PHE A 547 -9.96 -16.19 -9.14
C PHE A 547 -9.46 -15.08 -10.05
N LEU A 548 -9.18 -15.44 -11.29
CA LEU A 548 -9.01 -14.51 -12.39
C LEU A 548 -10.32 -14.50 -13.21
N HIS A 549 -10.25 -14.20 -14.50
CA HIS A 549 -11.37 -14.08 -15.43
C HIS A 549 -12.32 -15.30 -15.38
N GLY A 550 -13.61 -15.04 -15.58
CA GLY A 550 -14.68 -16.04 -15.51
C GLY A 550 -16.03 -15.44 -15.16
N ARG A 551 -16.99 -16.30 -14.84
CA ARG A 551 -18.34 -15.94 -14.41
C ARG A 551 -18.53 -16.23 -12.92
N PHE A 552 -19.05 -15.25 -12.21
CA PHE A 552 -19.34 -15.29 -10.78
C PHE A 552 -20.81 -14.96 -10.57
N GLU A 553 -21.58 -15.89 -10.02
CA GLU A 553 -23.04 -15.80 -9.97
C GLU A 553 -23.56 -16.13 -8.57
N ILE A 554 -24.53 -15.36 -8.08
CA ILE A 554 -25.16 -15.58 -6.78
C ILE A 554 -26.66 -15.24 -6.83
N GLU A 555 -27.47 -15.92 -6.02
CA GLU A 555 -28.82 -15.47 -5.71
C GLU A 555 -28.81 -14.66 -4.42
N MET A 556 -29.31 -13.43 -4.45
CA MET A 556 -29.40 -12.59 -3.25
C MET A 556 -30.75 -11.90 -3.12
N ARG A 557 -31.14 -11.63 -1.87
CA ARG A 557 -32.23 -10.74 -1.47
C ARG A 557 -31.66 -9.66 -0.58
N ALA A 558 -31.80 -8.41 -0.99
CA ALA A 558 -31.15 -7.27 -0.35
C ALA A 558 -31.85 -6.82 0.95
N ALA A 559 -31.10 -6.07 1.76
CA ALA A 559 -31.63 -5.34 2.90
C ALA A 559 -32.26 -4.02 2.48
N GLN A 560 -33.38 -3.64 3.09
CA GLN A 560 -34.00 -2.32 2.94
C GLN A 560 -33.81 -1.47 4.19
N GLY A 561 -33.48 -0.18 4.02
CA GLY A 561 -33.32 0.80 5.08
C GLY A 561 -32.18 1.80 4.83
N GLU A 562 -32.23 2.94 5.52
CA GLU A 562 -31.18 3.96 5.44
C GLU A 562 -29.85 3.47 6.02
N GLY A 563 -28.76 3.86 5.35
CA GLY A 563 -27.39 3.56 5.73
C GLY A 563 -27.02 2.08 5.61
N LEU A 564 -27.69 1.34 4.72
CA LEU A 564 -27.45 -0.07 4.46
C LEU A 564 -26.99 -0.29 3.01
N VAL A 565 -26.04 -1.20 2.83
CA VAL A 565 -25.60 -1.67 1.51
C VAL A 565 -25.47 -3.19 1.55
N THR A 566 -26.08 -3.87 0.57
CA THR A 566 -25.91 -5.31 0.33
C THR A 566 -24.96 -5.49 -0.84
N GLY A 567 -23.81 -6.11 -0.62
CA GLY A 567 -22.75 -6.22 -1.64
C GLY A 567 -22.49 -7.66 -2.09
N PHE A 568 -22.22 -7.83 -3.38
CA PHE A 568 -21.59 -9.00 -3.99
C PHE A 568 -20.51 -8.54 -4.97
N PHE A 569 -19.25 -8.87 -4.71
CA PHE A 569 -18.13 -8.24 -5.42
C PHE A 569 -16.87 -9.09 -5.46
N LEU A 570 -15.95 -8.72 -6.34
CA LEU A 570 -14.59 -9.26 -6.43
C LEU A 570 -13.62 -8.22 -5.87
N HIS A 571 -12.68 -8.61 -5.01
CA HIS A 571 -11.74 -7.67 -4.39
C HIS A 571 -10.35 -8.27 -4.16
N ARG A 572 -9.32 -7.42 -4.32
CA ARG A 572 -7.96 -7.60 -3.79
C ARG A 572 -7.40 -6.27 -3.26
N SER A 573 -6.41 -6.37 -2.38
CA SER A 573 -5.54 -5.26 -1.98
C SER A 573 -4.16 -5.32 -2.65
N ALA A 574 -3.43 -4.21 -2.62
CA ALA A 574 -2.02 -4.11 -3.05
C ALA A 574 -1.71 -4.71 -4.45
N PRO A 575 -2.07 -4.02 -5.55
CA PRO A 575 -2.83 -2.77 -5.59
C PRO A 575 -4.33 -3.05 -5.45
N ARG A 576 -5.10 -2.09 -4.93
CA ARG A 576 -6.56 -2.21 -4.86
C ARG A 576 -7.15 -2.39 -6.25
N GLN A 577 -7.86 -3.49 -6.45
CA GLN A 577 -8.70 -3.74 -7.62
C GLN A 577 -9.99 -4.41 -7.15
N GLU A 578 -11.11 -3.98 -7.72
CA GLU A 578 -12.43 -4.35 -7.23
C GLU A 578 -13.48 -4.26 -8.33
N ILE A 579 -14.45 -5.17 -8.37
CA ILE A 579 -15.59 -5.18 -9.30
C ILE A 579 -16.86 -5.47 -8.51
N ASP A 580 -17.80 -4.53 -8.53
CA ASP A 580 -18.90 -4.48 -7.56
C ASP A 580 -20.29 -4.69 -8.18
N ILE A 581 -21.14 -5.37 -7.41
CA ILE A 581 -22.60 -5.26 -7.43
C ILE A 581 -23.04 -4.87 -6.02
N GLU A 582 -23.69 -3.72 -5.88
CA GLU A 582 -24.21 -3.24 -4.60
C GLU A 582 -25.69 -2.84 -4.72
N ILE A 583 -26.52 -3.28 -3.78
CA ILE A 583 -27.90 -2.77 -3.62
C ILE A 583 -27.92 -1.79 -2.44
N ILE A 584 -28.30 -0.56 -2.72
CA ILE A 584 -28.37 0.51 -1.72
C ILE A 584 -29.72 0.43 -1.00
N GLY A 585 -29.71 0.26 0.32
CA GLY A 585 -30.90 -0.07 1.09
C GLY A 585 -31.96 1.03 1.16
N ASN A 586 -31.58 2.30 0.98
CA ASN A 586 -32.54 3.42 0.95
C ASN A 586 -33.29 3.54 -0.39
N ASP A 587 -32.83 2.83 -1.43
CA ASP A 587 -33.48 2.73 -2.74
C ASP A 587 -33.19 1.34 -3.36
N PRO A 588 -33.82 0.26 -2.84
CA PRO A 588 -33.54 -1.12 -3.26
C PRO A 588 -34.03 -1.44 -4.68
N CYS A 589 -34.63 -0.46 -5.37
CA CYS A 589 -34.96 -0.52 -6.78
C CYS A 589 -33.77 -0.15 -7.68
N LYS A 590 -32.61 0.14 -7.11
CA LYS A 590 -31.38 0.46 -7.85
C LYS A 590 -30.24 -0.45 -7.44
N MET A 591 -29.44 -0.80 -8.45
CA MET A 591 -28.18 -1.50 -8.29
C MET A 591 -27.05 -0.55 -8.66
N LEU A 592 -26.06 -0.42 -7.80
CA LEU A 592 -24.82 0.28 -8.06
C LEU A 592 -23.79 -0.72 -8.56
N LEU A 593 -23.22 -0.45 -9.72
CA LEU A 593 -22.03 -1.11 -10.25
C LEU A 593 -20.85 -0.20 -9.99
N ASN A 594 -19.70 -0.77 -9.64
CA ASN A 594 -18.49 0.00 -9.46
C ASN A 594 -17.26 -0.84 -9.83
N VAL A 595 -16.19 -0.15 -10.20
CA VAL A 595 -14.88 -0.78 -10.37
C VAL A 595 -13.80 0.17 -9.90
N TYR A 596 -12.86 -0.40 -9.16
CA TYR A 596 -11.61 0.23 -8.77
C TYR A 596 -10.46 -0.38 -9.55
N PHE A 597 -9.58 0.48 -10.08
CA PHE A 597 -8.35 0.08 -10.74
C PHE A 597 -7.19 0.91 -10.23
N ASN A 598 -6.23 0.25 -9.58
CA ASN A 598 -4.89 0.78 -9.36
C ASN A 598 -3.86 -0.10 -10.11
N PRO A 599 -2.84 0.52 -10.74
CA PRO A 599 -1.83 -0.17 -11.53
C PRO A 599 -0.78 -0.85 -10.64
N GLY A 600 0.05 -1.71 -11.25
CA GLY A 600 1.20 -2.33 -10.62
C GLY A 600 1.09 -3.85 -10.56
N ASN A 601 2.20 -4.47 -10.13
CA ASN A 601 2.28 -5.91 -9.91
C ASN A 601 1.52 -6.30 -8.63
N GLU A 602 1.22 -7.58 -8.49
CA GLU A 602 0.79 -8.14 -7.21
C GLU A 602 1.76 -7.78 -6.07
N GLY A 603 1.24 -7.25 -4.97
CA GLY A 603 2.01 -6.74 -3.82
C GLY A 603 2.36 -5.26 -3.93
N THR A 604 2.03 -4.59 -5.04
CA THR A 604 2.25 -3.15 -5.20
C THR A 604 1.31 -2.36 -4.29
N GLU A 605 1.85 -1.70 -3.27
CA GLU A 605 1.07 -0.93 -2.29
C GLU A 605 0.53 0.39 -2.85
N LEU A 606 -0.42 0.30 -3.79
CA LEU A 606 -1.18 1.42 -4.33
C LEU A 606 -2.67 1.17 -4.04
N ASP A 607 -3.15 1.78 -2.97
CA ASP A 607 -4.54 1.70 -2.48
C ASP A 607 -5.18 3.10 -2.48
N TYR A 608 -5.12 3.77 -3.63
CA TYR A 608 -5.79 5.05 -3.91
C TYR A 608 -7.24 4.86 -4.34
N GLY A 609 -7.98 5.97 -4.34
CA GLY A 609 -9.36 6.02 -4.80
C GLY A 609 -10.37 5.89 -3.65
N TYR A 610 -11.38 6.77 -3.67
CA TYR A 610 -12.47 6.79 -2.71
C TYR A 610 -13.76 6.26 -3.35
N ARG A 611 -14.14 6.76 -4.53
CA ARG A 611 -15.39 6.44 -5.24
C ARG A 611 -15.24 5.40 -6.33
N GLY A 612 -14.07 5.26 -6.96
CA GLY A 612 -13.92 4.41 -8.15
C GLY A 612 -14.65 5.00 -9.35
N SER A 613 -15.36 4.15 -10.10
CA SER A 613 -16.13 4.47 -11.31
C SER A 613 -17.61 4.02 -11.23
N PRO A 614 -18.40 4.57 -10.28
CA PRO A 614 -19.74 4.08 -10.01
C PRO A 614 -20.76 4.40 -11.11
N CYS A 615 -21.66 3.44 -11.35
CA CYS A 615 -22.76 3.54 -12.30
C CYS A 615 -24.03 2.91 -11.70
N ALA A 616 -25.14 3.64 -11.70
CA ALA A 616 -26.42 3.15 -11.18
C ALA A 616 -27.28 2.54 -12.30
N ILE A 617 -27.85 1.37 -12.03
CA ILE A 617 -28.81 0.66 -12.87
C ILE A 617 -30.16 0.66 -12.15
N ASP A 618 -31.19 1.23 -12.76
CA ASP A 618 -32.57 1.07 -12.30
C ASP A 618 -32.97 -0.40 -12.49
N LEU A 619 -33.47 -1.10 -11.46
CA LEU A 619 -33.80 -2.54 -11.50
C LEU A 619 -35.25 -2.84 -11.82
N GLY A 620 -36.16 -1.85 -11.83
CA GLY A 620 -37.58 -2.07 -12.19
C GLY A 620 -38.36 -3.00 -11.27
N PHE A 621 -37.72 -3.54 -10.24
CA PHE A 621 -38.28 -4.32 -9.14
C PHE A 621 -37.56 -3.93 -7.84
N ASP A 622 -38.16 -4.25 -6.69
CA ASP A 622 -37.55 -4.04 -5.37
C ASP A 622 -36.76 -5.30 -4.97
N ALA A 623 -35.43 -5.19 -4.96
CA ALA A 623 -34.51 -6.29 -4.68
C ALA A 623 -34.57 -6.80 -3.21
N SER A 624 -35.31 -6.13 -2.33
CA SER A 624 -35.52 -6.57 -0.94
C SER A 624 -36.69 -7.55 -0.78
N LEU A 625 -37.61 -7.60 -1.75
CA LEU A 625 -38.84 -8.40 -1.64
C LEU A 625 -38.65 -9.88 -1.99
N GLY A 626 -37.61 -10.23 -2.75
CA GLY A 626 -37.40 -11.58 -3.26
C GLY A 626 -35.94 -11.87 -3.62
N PHE A 627 -35.65 -13.14 -3.91
CA PHE A 627 -34.34 -13.52 -4.46
C PHE A 627 -34.31 -13.26 -5.95
N HIS A 628 -33.24 -12.63 -6.40
CA HIS A 628 -32.88 -12.46 -7.80
C HIS A 628 -31.45 -12.97 -8.02
N ARG A 629 -31.13 -13.35 -9.25
CA ARG A 629 -29.81 -13.84 -9.61
C ARG A 629 -28.98 -12.73 -10.22
N TYR A 630 -27.78 -12.56 -9.70
CA TYR A 630 -26.83 -11.53 -10.14
C TYR A 630 -25.56 -12.22 -10.60
N ALA A 631 -24.97 -11.75 -11.69
CA ALA A 631 -23.70 -12.28 -12.15
C ALA A 631 -22.75 -11.20 -12.67
N ILE A 632 -21.46 -11.44 -12.44
CA ILE A 632 -20.33 -10.70 -13.02
C ILE A 632 -19.63 -11.68 -13.97
N GLU A 633 -19.50 -11.31 -15.25
CA GLU A 633 -18.54 -11.95 -16.14
C GLU A 633 -17.37 -11.01 -16.36
N TRP A 634 -16.19 -11.47 -15.96
CA TRP A 634 -14.95 -10.72 -16.06
C TRP A 634 -14.04 -11.38 -17.09
N PHE A 635 -13.69 -10.64 -18.13
CA PHE A 635 -12.73 -11.02 -19.16
C PHE A 635 -11.54 -10.06 -19.12
N PRO A 636 -10.42 -10.38 -19.79
CA PRO A 636 -9.28 -9.45 -19.85
C PRO A 636 -9.62 -8.08 -20.45
N ASP A 637 -10.53 -8.05 -21.43
CA ASP A 637 -10.87 -6.86 -22.22
C ASP A 637 -12.16 -6.15 -21.78
N ARG A 638 -13.01 -6.81 -20.98
CA ARG A 638 -14.34 -6.31 -20.64
C ARG A 638 -14.92 -6.92 -19.36
N ILE A 639 -15.92 -6.25 -18.80
CA ILE A 639 -16.76 -6.77 -17.71
C ILE A 639 -18.22 -6.66 -18.13
N ARG A 640 -19.01 -7.67 -17.78
CA ARG A 640 -20.46 -7.73 -18.01
C ARG A 640 -21.20 -8.02 -16.71
N TRP A 641 -22.33 -7.37 -16.52
CA TRP A 641 -23.21 -7.57 -15.38
C TRP A 641 -24.58 -8.06 -15.83
N PHE A 642 -25.10 -9.06 -15.11
CA PHE A 642 -26.37 -9.68 -15.40
C PHE A 642 -27.29 -9.64 -14.18
N VAL A 643 -28.59 -9.48 -14.45
CA VAL A 643 -29.69 -9.65 -13.48
C VAL A 643 -30.69 -10.62 -14.10
N ASP A 644 -30.96 -11.74 -13.42
CA ASP A 644 -31.82 -12.82 -13.89
C ASP A 644 -31.49 -13.28 -15.33
N ASP A 645 -30.21 -13.49 -15.60
CA ASP A 645 -29.62 -13.81 -16.93
C ASP A 645 -29.73 -12.73 -18.01
N ILE A 646 -30.32 -11.58 -17.71
CA ILE A 646 -30.39 -10.46 -18.63
C ILE A 646 -29.12 -9.61 -18.46
N LEU A 647 -28.38 -9.39 -19.55
CA LEU A 647 -27.25 -8.45 -19.58
C LEU A 647 -27.79 -7.03 -19.33
N VAL A 648 -27.39 -6.42 -18.22
CA VAL A 648 -27.84 -5.05 -17.84
C VAL A 648 -26.76 -4.00 -18.09
N HIS A 649 -25.48 -4.39 -18.11
CA HIS A 649 -24.38 -3.48 -18.40
C HIS A 649 -23.15 -4.25 -18.92
N GLU A 650 -22.41 -3.64 -19.83
CA GLU A 650 -21.10 -4.10 -20.32
C GLU A 650 -20.19 -2.88 -20.39
N ARG A 651 -18.92 -3.06 -20.02
CA ARG A 651 -17.90 -2.04 -20.22
C ARG A 651 -16.57 -2.63 -20.64
N GLY A 652 -15.83 -1.89 -21.45
CA GLY A 652 -14.48 -2.23 -21.90
C GLY A 652 -13.38 -1.47 -21.13
N SER A 653 -12.13 -1.68 -21.52
CA SER A 653 -11.04 -0.87 -21.00
C SER A 653 -11.18 0.61 -21.40
N TRP A 654 -10.82 1.50 -20.47
CA TRP A 654 -11.01 2.96 -20.55
C TRP A 654 -12.48 3.42 -20.63
N ASP A 655 -13.43 2.57 -20.19
CA ASP A 655 -14.85 2.92 -20.00
C ASP A 655 -15.31 2.71 -18.56
N PRO A 656 -15.01 3.67 -17.67
CA PRO A 656 -14.10 4.82 -17.83
C PRO A 656 -12.67 4.51 -17.35
N THR A 657 -12.41 3.29 -16.87
CA THR A 657 -11.12 2.87 -16.31
C THR A 657 -10.58 1.66 -17.05
N PRO A 658 -9.28 1.34 -16.92
CA PRO A 658 -8.79 0.03 -17.29
C PRO A 658 -9.53 -1.10 -16.55
N ILE A 659 -9.51 -2.31 -17.13
CA ILE A 659 -10.11 -3.51 -16.54
C ILE A 659 -9.15 -4.10 -15.49
N PRO A 660 -9.61 -4.44 -14.27
CA PRO A 660 -8.83 -5.23 -13.32
C PRO A 660 -8.20 -6.46 -13.97
N HIS A 661 -6.95 -6.75 -13.62
CA HIS A 661 -6.15 -7.77 -14.30
C HIS A 661 -5.49 -8.75 -13.33
N LEU A 662 -5.64 -8.54 -12.02
CA LEU A 662 -5.00 -9.38 -11.02
C LEU A 662 -6.03 -10.24 -10.28
N PRO A 663 -5.65 -11.45 -9.81
CA PRO A 663 -6.59 -12.35 -9.13
C PRO A 663 -7.25 -11.73 -7.88
N MET A 664 -8.55 -11.95 -7.75
CA MET A 664 -9.41 -11.39 -6.71
C MET A 664 -10.15 -12.50 -5.92
N THR A 665 -10.49 -12.19 -4.69
CA THR A 665 -11.40 -12.99 -3.85
C THR A 665 -12.84 -12.52 -4.06
N ILE A 666 -13.82 -13.41 -3.87
CA ILE A 666 -15.25 -13.12 -3.95
C ILE A 666 -15.75 -12.74 -2.56
N HIS A 667 -16.61 -11.73 -2.47
CA HIS A 667 -17.19 -11.26 -1.22
C HIS A 667 -18.70 -11.14 -1.33
N ALA A 668 -19.40 -11.45 -0.23
CA ALA A 668 -20.83 -11.18 -0.06
C ALA A 668 -21.07 -10.63 1.35
N ASN A 669 -21.67 -9.46 1.48
CA ASN A 669 -21.83 -8.82 2.79
C ASN A 669 -23.09 -7.96 2.92
N LEU A 670 -23.39 -7.60 4.17
CA LEU A 670 -24.31 -6.52 4.52
C LEU A 670 -23.54 -5.54 5.38
N TRP A 671 -23.49 -4.26 5.00
CA TRP A 671 -22.67 -3.30 5.70
C TRP A 671 -23.33 -1.93 5.80
N SER A 672 -22.73 -1.04 6.59
CA SER A 672 -23.23 0.32 6.79
C SER A 672 -22.12 1.33 6.47
N PRO A 673 -22.24 2.13 5.40
CA PRO A 673 -21.20 3.07 5.03
C PRO A 673 -21.12 4.26 5.98
N ARG A 674 -19.91 4.77 6.20
CA ARG A 674 -19.68 6.11 6.78
C ARG A 674 -20.20 7.22 5.86
N SER A 675 -20.26 6.96 4.55
CA SER A 675 -20.74 7.91 3.54
C SER A 675 -22.26 8.05 3.60
N VAL A 676 -22.75 9.17 4.14
CA VAL A 676 -24.17 9.50 4.16
C VAL A 676 -24.72 9.71 2.74
N GLU A 677 -23.89 10.19 1.82
CA GLU A 677 -24.26 10.38 0.41
C GLU A 677 -24.60 9.06 -0.30
N LEU A 678 -23.90 7.97 0.07
CA LEU A 678 -24.06 6.67 -0.59
C LEU A 678 -25.40 6.01 -0.27
N ALA A 679 -25.75 5.90 1.02
CA ALA A 679 -26.89 5.11 1.45
C ALA A 679 -27.83 5.83 2.45
N GLY A 680 -27.60 7.11 2.76
CA GLY A 680 -28.23 7.78 3.89
C GLY A 680 -27.52 7.47 5.22
N ALA A 681 -28.03 8.03 6.32
CA ALA A 681 -27.42 7.88 7.64
C ALA A 681 -28.06 6.71 8.40
N ALA A 682 -27.25 5.70 8.75
CA ALA A 682 -27.73 4.60 9.58
C ALA A 682 -28.07 5.09 11.00
N SER A 683 -29.23 4.68 11.51
CA SER A 683 -29.68 4.99 12.87
C SER A 683 -29.38 3.84 13.83
N THR A 684 -29.01 4.13 15.08
CA THR A 684 -28.92 3.08 16.12
C THR A 684 -30.29 2.56 16.55
N GLN A 685 -31.37 3.17 16.08
CA GLN A 685 -32.76 2.73 16.26
C GLN A 685 -33.29 1.92 15.06
N LEU A 686 -32.42 1.54 14.11
CA LEU A 686 -32.81 0.70 12.99
C LEU A 686 -33.42 -0.62 13.49
N PRO A 687 -34.50 -1.12 12.85
CA PRO A 687 -34.97 -2.47 13.11
C PRO A 687 -33.91 -3.50 12.71
N LEU A 688 -34.07 -4.74 13.17
CA LEU A 688 -33.23 -5.83 12.72
C LEU A 688 -33.40 -5.99 11.20
N THR A 689 -32.34 -5.71 10.43
CA THR A 689 -32.38 -5.81 8.97
C THR A 689 -31.48 -6.94 8.50
N THR A 690 -31.94 -7.67 7.50
CA THR A 690 -31.24 -8.85 6.97
C THR A 690 -31.08 -8.79 5.46
N ALA A 691 -29.95 -9.29 4.97
CA ALA A 691 -29.77 -9.68 3.58
C ALA A 691 -29.56 -11.21 3.51
N SER A 692 -29.99 -11.85 2.43
CA SER A 692 -29.86 -13.30 2.25
C SER A 692 -29.14 -13.64 0.95
N PHE A 693 -28.27 -14.65 1.00
CA PHE A 693 -27.42 -15.09 -0.11
C PHE A 693 -27.47 -16.61 -0.25
N ARG A 694 -27.59 -17.14 -1.47
CA ARG A 694 -27.59 -18.58 -1.74
C ARG A 694 -27.07 -18.90 -3.13
N ASN A 695 -26.79 -20.18 -3.36
CA ASN A 695 -26.46 -20.73 -4.68
C ASN A 695 -25.32 -19.97 -5.40
N LEU A 696 -24.24 -19.66 -4.70
CA LEU A 696 -23.04 -19.11 -5.34
C LEU A 696 -22.48 -20.15 -6.32
N LYS A 697 -22.28 -19.74 -7.57
CA LYS A 697 -21.67 -20.53 -8.63
C LYS A 697 -20.53 -19.73 -9.26
N VAL A 698 -19.40 -20.36 -9.44
CA VAL A 698 -18.23 -19.79 -10.10
C VAL A 698 -17.73 -20.75 -11.16
N ASP A 699 -17.43 -20.17 -12.31
CA ASP A 699 -16.84 -20.81 -13.46
C ASP A 699 -15.73 -19.87 -13.95
N ALA A 700 -14.53 -20.02 -13.38
CA ALA A 700 -13.46 -19.03 -13.54
C ALA A 700 -12.07 -19.66 -13.51
N MET A 701 -11.12 -19.01 -14.16
CA MET A 701 -9.73 -19.41 -14.12
C MET A 701 -9.16 -19.22 -12.70
N THR A 702 -8.38 -20.20 -12.24
CA THR A 702 -7.53 -20.04 -11.05
C THR A 702 -6.07 -20.09 -11.43
N ARG A 703 -5.24 -19.26 -10.78
CA ARG A 703 -3.81 -19.26 -11.08
C ARG A 703 -3.17 -20.54 -10.54
N ALA A 704 -2.57 -21.32 -11.43
CA ALA A 704 -1.81 -22.52 -11.07
C ALA A 704 -0.49 -22.16 -10.36
N SER A 705 -0.56 -21.86 -9.05
CA SER A 705 0.63 -21.89 -8.17
C SER A 705 0.33 -22.00 -6.67
N GLU A 706 -0.93 -21.98 -6.22
CA GLU A 706 -1.22 -21.94 -4.77
C GLU A 706 -1.32 -23.32 -4.09
N PHE A 707 -1.28 -24.43 -4.84
CA PHE A 707 -1.34 -25.78 -4.25
C PHE A 707 0.02 -26.34 -3.79
N GLY A 708 1.14 -25.70 -4.11
CA GLY A 708 2.49 -26.30 -3.98
C GLY A 708 3.41 -25.75 -2.89
N ARG A 709 3.07 -24.66 -2.17
CA ARG A 709 4.01 -24.02 -1.23
C ARG A 709 3.58 -24.01 0.24
N SER A 710 2.29 -24.20 0.55
CA SER A 710 1.78 -24.12 1.93
C SER A 710 1.97 -25.40 2.74
N VAL A 711 2.21 -26.56 2.11
CA VAL A 711 2.30 -27.85 2.82
C VAL A 711 3.74 -28.33 3.01
N GLU A 712 4.66 -28.04 2.08
CA GLU A 712 6.05 -28.54 2.18
C GLU A 712 6.92 -27.73 3.16
N THR A 713 6.69 -26.41 3.33
CA THR A 713 7.51 -25.60 4.25
C THR A 713 7.10 -25.72 5.73
N LEU A 714 5.88 -26.20 6.03
CA LEU A 714 5.44 -26.46 7.40
C LEU A 714 5.86 -27.87 7.89
N ALA A 715 5.92 -28.83 6.98
CA ALA A 715 6.36 -30.20 7.29
C ALA A 715 7.85 -30.25 7.67
N GLU A 716 8.71 -29.47 7.01
CA GLU A 716 10.15 -29.46 7.32
C GLU A 716 10.50 -28.74 8.64
N ARG A 717 9.68 -27.77 9.08
CA ARG A 717 9.91 -27.04 10.35
C ARG A 717 9.52 -27.83 11.60
N THR A 718 8.70 -28.87 11.47
CA THR A 718 8.32 -29.72 12.61
C THR A 718 9.39 -30.78 12.93
N PHE A 719 10.27 -31.13 11.98
CA PHE A 719 11.33 -32.12 12.19
C PHE A 719 12.67 -31.55 12.71
N ALA A 720 12.85 -30.23 12.68
CA ALA A 720 14.09 -29.59 13.15
C ALA A 720 14.14 -29.31 14.67
N SER A 721 13.01 -29.37 15.39
CA SER A 721 12.97 -29.08 16.84
C SER A 721 13.15 -30.30 17.76
N VAL A 722 13.43 -31.49 17.21
CA VAL A 722 13.67 -32.73 18.01
C VAL A 722 15.15 -33.16 18.00
N ARG A 723 16.05 -32.43 17.34
CA ARG A 723 17.50 -32.62 17.46
C ARG A 723 18.27 -31.30 17.36
N ARG A 724 18.31 -30.52 18.44
CA ARG A 724 19.49 -29.77 18.91
C ARG A 724 19.23 -29.13 20.27
#